data_AF-A0A2N2NF17-F1
#
_entry.id   AF-A0A2N2NF17-F1
#
_cell.length_a   1.000
_cell.length_b   1.000
_cell.length_c   1.000
_cell.angle_alpha   90.00
_cell.angle_beta   90.00
_cell.angle_gamma   90.00
#
_symmetry.space_group_name_H-M   'P 1'
#
loop_
_entity.id
_entity.type
_entity.pdbx_description
1 polymer ?
#
loop_
_entity_poly.entity_id
_entity_poly.type
_entity_poly.pdbx_seq_one_letter_code
_entity_poly.pdbx_strand_id
1 'polypeptide(L)'
;MLVTDRIFWRWYLFFVIVCSGWYLNNWQNNTGTWFFLVLANALLALLTLVLFNKINLTRFHDQTIKLPEWLILLFSGLLVCIPSFLTFLYPTQIVFHESGKLLLLLWVSGLGVWLLQNSKRKRLASLNFLLLLLVGGVLYKIGTFVPDVQSAPFSLGWSEGSRYFDASLFSSSTIYGDSFPLPVLHPSRYLLQSIPFLLGSQSIVIHRFWQVMLWLVLVGLGSYSLVKRINPANKFIAWVLGLWLFLFFFQGAVYYHLMVCVILVLIGYNLKRPWQTMAFVLIASIWAGLSRVNWVPVPALLAVTLYLLETPAKSTHWLKYLKNPLLWCLVGGISALVTNRIYAFLSGNTVEQFSSSFTSYMIWSRLLPNTTYKPGIILGSLIVFLPLALLMIQQIVNNGLHRYYHWIRTLGLLGILAVFGLGGVIVSVKIGGGGDLHNLDAFLVFWVLITSMIVIDRYAFELDQPSVQSKMNYGLLLLVVVVPVILTFQKNTTWTFQDVSSQKNDVAHLQLAVDLITEDNGDVLFITERQLLTFGDIQDVELVPDYEKVFLMEMVMSNNTPYLDDFHQKLAAQEFSAIVLDSISTITQNEKDSFWVENNLWVDKVVYPVLDYYEPVFVFQNNNINLLIPKGQPDLYDQLMELKSW
;
A
#
# COMPACT_ATOMS: atom_id res chain seq x y z
N MET A 1 24.86 -5.33 19.28
CA MET A 1 24.58 -6.39 18.28
C MET A 1 25.91 -6.85 17.66
N LEU A 2 26.65 -7.72 18.35
CA LEU A 2 27.89 -8.29 17.81
C LEU A 2 27.59 -9.74 17.38
N VAL A 3 27.17 -9.91 16.13
CA VAL A 3 27.10 -11.24 15.50
C VAL A 3 28.46 -11.49 14.88
N THR A 4 29.17 -12.52 15.35
CA THR A 4 30.48 -12.86 14.77
C THR A 4 30.29 -13.31 13.32
N ASP A 5 31.28 -13.05 12.47
CA ASP A 5 31.18 -13.42 11.05
C ASP A 5 30.98 -14.93 10.87
N ARG A 6 31.50 -15.75 11.79
CA ARG A 6 31.26 -17.19 11.84
C ARG A 6 29.78 -17.54 12.03
N ILE A 7 29.07 -16.85 12.92
CA ILE A 7 27.62 -17.07 13.12
C ILE A 7 26.84 -16.60 11.90
N PHE A 8 27.24 -15.47 11.32
CA PHE A 8 26.63 -14.95 10.09
C PHE A 8 26.68 -15.96 8.95
N TRP A 9 27.86 -16.49 8.61
CA TRP A 9 28.02 -17.41 7.48
C TRP A 9 27.22 -18.72 7.64
N ARG A 10 27.08 -19.22 8.88
CA ARG A 10 26.20 -20.37 9.15
C ARG A 10 24.75 -20.08 8.80
N TRP A 11 24.23 -18.94 9.28
CA TRP A 11 22.86 -18.53 8.97
C TRP A 11 22.68 -18.25 7.48
N TYR A 12 23.62 -17.55 6.85
CA TYR A 12 23.57 -17.30 5.41
C TYR A 12 23.43 -18.61 4.60
N LEU A 13 24.28 -19.61 4.85
CA LEU A 13 24.20 -20.91 4.19
C LEU A 13 22.88 -21.62 4.47
N PHE A 14 22.41 -21.59 5.73
CA PHE A 14 21.11 -22.16 6.10
C PHE A 14 19.95 -21.53 5.31
N PHE A 15 19.90 -20.20 5.22
CA PHE A 15 18.86 -19.50 4.48
C PHE A 15 18.93 -19.74 2.97
N VAL A 16 20.14 -19.84 2.40
CA VAL A 16 20.31 -20.24 1.00
C VAL A 16 19.71 -21.64 0.78
N ILE A 17 20.00 -22.61 1.66
CA ILE A 17 19.44 -23.98 1.55
C ILE A 17 17.90 -23.95 1.63
N VAL A 18 17.34 -23.24 2.61
CA VAL A 18 15.87 -23.15 2.79
C VAL A 18 15.20 -22.50 1.58
N CYS A 19 15.74 -21.38 1.09
CA CYS A 19 15.16 -20.67 -0.06
C CYS A 19 15.33 -21.45 -1.36
N SER A 20 16.46 -22.15 -1.54
CA SER A 20 16.64 -23.08 -2.65
C SER A 20 15.65 -24.24 -2.59
N GLY A 21 15.40 -24.82 -1.41
CA GLY A 21 14.37 -25.85 -1.24
C GLY A 21 12.97 -25.36 -1.62
N TRP A 22 12.60 -24.15 -1.19
CA TRP A 22 11.33 -23.53 -1.58
C TRP A 22 11.23 -23.31 -3.09
N TYR A 23 12.29 -22.79 -3.73
CA TYR A 23 12.33 -22.64 -5.19
C TYR A 23 12.20 -23.98 -5.91
N LEU A 24 13.00 -24.98 -5.54
CA LEU A 24 12.99 -26.30 -6.18
C LEU A 24 11.64 -26.99 -6.05
N ASN A 25 10.98 -26.87 -4.89
CA ASN A 25 9.63 -27.41 -4.68
C ASN A 25 8.60 -26.77 -5.64
N ASN A 26 8.65 -25.45 -5.79
CA ASN A 26 7.72 -24.75 -6.70
C ASN A 26 7.97 -25.09 -8.18
N TRP A 27 9.22 -25.45 -8.52
CA TRP A 27 9.65 -25.72 -9.89
C TRP A 27 9.87 -27.22 -10.18
N GLN A 28 9.38 -28.11 -9.32
CA GLN A 28 9.61 -29.57 -9.43
C GLN A 28 9.13 -30.17 -10.77
N ASN A 29 8.09 -29.58 -11.37
CA ASN A 29 7.53 -30.03 -12.65
C ASN A 29 8.15 -29.34 -13.88
N ASN A 30 9.07 -28.37 -13.68
CA ASN A 30 9.62 -27.51 -14.72
C ASN A 30 11.16 -27.41 -14.57
N THR A 31 11.86 -28.51 -14.86
CA THR A 31 13.30 -28.66 -14.63
C THR A 31 14.14 -28.08 -15.78
N GLY A 32 14.41 -26.78 -15.73
CA GLY A 32 15.29 -26.06 -16.66
C GLY A 32 16.72 -25.86 -16.11
N THR A 33 17.55 -25.11 -16.84
CA THR A 33 18.93 -24.76 -16.41
C THR A 33 18.96 -24.14 -15.01
N TRP A 34 18.03 -23.24 -14.71
CA TRP A 34 17.95 -22.59 -13.40
C TRP A 34 17.60 -23.57 -12.28
N PHE A 35 16.78 -24.58 -12.54
CA PHE A 35 16.49 -25.64 -11.56
C PHE A 35 17.76 -26.36 -11.14
N PHE A 36 18.57 -26.82 -12.11
CA PHE A 36 19.83 -27.52 -11.81
C PHE A 36 20.89 -26.61 -11.18
N LEU A 37 20.98 -25.35 -11.59
CA LEU A 37 21.87 -24.37 -10.96
C LEU A 37 21.51 -24.15 -9.48
N VAL A 38 20.22 -23.99 -9.18
CA VAL A 38 19.74 -23.85 -7.79
C VAL A 38 20.00 -25.13 -6.99
N LEU A 39 19.75 -26.31 -7.57
CA LEU A 39 20.03 -27.58 -6.92
C LEU A 39 21.53 -27.76 -6.61
N ALA A 40 22.40 -27.48 -7.57
CA ALA A 40 23.84 -27.55 -7.38
C ALA A 40 24.31 -26.57 -6.29
N ASN A 41 23.79 -25.34 -6.29
CA ASN A 41 24.08 -24.35 -5.26
C ASN A 41 23.59 -24.80 -3.87
N ALA A 42 22.39 -25.40 -3.79
CA ALA A 42 21.84 -25.92 -2.54
C ALA A 42 22.70 -27.06 -1.97
N LEU A 43 23.12 -28.01 -2.82
CA LEU A 43 24.00 -29.11 -2.42
C LEU A 43 25.37 -28.60 -1.97
N LEU A 44 25.93 -27.62 -2.67
CA LEU A 44 27.19 -26.98 -2.28
C LEU A 44 27.06 -26.25 -0.94
N ALA A 45 25.97 -25.50 -0.73
CA ALA A 45 25.69 -24.81 0.52
C ALA A 45 25.51 -25.80 1.68
N LEU A 46 24.81 -26.92 1.45
CA LEU A 46 24.63 -28.00 2.42
C LEU A 46 25.96 -28.67 2.77
N LEU A 47 26.77 -29.03 1.78
CA LEU A 47 28.09 -29.61 1.98
C LEU A 47 28.99 -28.66 2.78
N THR A 48 28.98 -27.37 2.44
CA THR A 48 29.73 -26.33 3.16
C THR A 48 29.24 -26.19 4.60
N LEU A 49 27.93 -26.27 4.85
CA LEU A 49 27.35 -26.20 6.19
C LEU A 49 27.72 -27.42 7.04
N VAL A 50 27.71 -28.63 6.46
CA VAL A 50 28.12 -29.88 7.14
C VAL A 50 29.62 -29.85 7.47
N LEU A 51 30.44 -29.37 6.54
CA LEU A 51 31.89 -29.25 6.71
C LEU A 51 32.30 -27.96 7.44
N PHE A 52 31.36 -27.12 7.89
CA PHE A 52 31.63 -25.77 8.38
C PHE A 52 32.62 -25.71 9.55
N ASN A 53 32.68 -26.76 10.38
CA ASN A 53 33.65 -26.83 11.49
C ASN A 53 35.05 -27.25 11.05
N LYS A 54 35.17 -27.90 9.89
CA LYS A 54 36.44 -28.35 9.29
C LYS A 54 37.02 -27.29 8.34
N ILE A 55 36.18 -26.43 7.77
CA ILE A 55 36.59 -25.36 6.86
C ILE A 55 36.96 -24.12 7.68
N ASN A 56 38.21 -23.67 7.56
CA ASN A 56 38.63 -22.43 8.22
C ASN A 56 38.20 -21.19 7.41
N LEU A 57 36.93 -20.82 7.54
CA LEU A 57 36.36 -19.66 6.85
C LEU A 57 36.92 -18.30 7.35
N THR A 58 37.71 -18.28 8.42
CA THR A 58 38.30 -17.01 8.92
C THR A 58 39.38 -16.45 8.00
N ARG A 59 40.00 -17.28 7.14
CA ARG A 59 41.03 -16.84 6.17
C ARG A 59 40.49 -16.15 4.92
N PHE A 60 39.17 -16.08 4.75
CA PHE A 60 38.55 -15.41 3.59
C PHE A 60 38.72 -13.88 3.57
N HIS A 61 39.20 -13.28 4.67
CA HIS A 61 39.31 -11.82 4.86
C HIS A 61 40.77 -11.33 4.83
N ASP A 62 41.74 -12.21 4.54
CA ASP A 62 43.16 -11.87 4.56
C ASP A 62 43.62 -11.20 3.25
N GLN A 63 42.79 -11.22 2.20
CA GLN A 63 43.10 -10.62 0.90
C GLN A 63 42.34 -9.30 0.73
N THR A 64 43.01 -8.17 0.94
CA THR A 64 42.42 -6.86 0.67
C THR A 64 42.34 -6.59 -0.83
N ILE A 65 41.14 -6.33 -1.34
CA ILE A 65 40.94 -5.89 -2.72
C ILE A 65 41.58 -4.50 -2.88
N LYS A 66 42.44 -4.32 -3.90
CA LYS A 66 43.18 -3.06 -4.14
C LYS A 66 42.32 -1.92 -4.72
N LEU A 67 41.01 -2.08 -4.81
CA LEU A 67 40.10 -1.09 -5.38
C LEU A 67 39.76 0.02 -4.36
N PRO A 68 39.54 1.26 -4.84
CA PRO A 68 38.91 2.32 -4.04
C PRO A 68 37.59 1.88 -3.41
N GLU A 69 37.33 2.29 -2.16
CA GLU A 69 36.14 1.88 -1.40
C GLU A 69 34.83 2.27 -2.12
N TRP A 70 34.79 3.46 -2.74
CA TRP A 70 33.60 3.92 -3.45
C TRP A 70 33.23 3.02 -4.64
N LEU A 71 34.22 2.43 -5.32
CA LEU A 71 33.98 1.45 -6.38
C LEU A 71 33.43 0.14 -5.82
N ILE A 72 33.93 -0.33 -4.68
CA ILE A 72 33.41 -1.54 -4.02
C ILE A 72 31.96 -1.32 -3.58
N LEU A 73 31.65 -0.14 -3.04
CA LEU A 73 30.28 0.25 -2.68
C LEU A 73 29.38 0.35 -3.92
N LEU A 74 29.87 0.95 -5.01
CA LEU A 74 29.16 1.05 -6.27
C LEU A 74 28.85 -0.34 -6.84
N PHE A 75 29.85 -1.22 -6.94
CA PHE A 75 29.65 -2.59 -7.41
C PHE A 75 28.69 -3.38 -6.53
N SER A 76 28.79 -3.27 -5.20
CA SER A 76 27.86 -3.91 -4.27
C SER A 76 26.43 -3.39 -4.46
N GLY A 77 26.27 -2.09 -4.73
CA GLY A 77 24.99 -1.46 -5.06
C GLY A 77 24.43 -1.96 -6.39
N LEU A 78 25.25 -2.03 -7.44
CA LEU A 78 24.84 -2.53 -8.75
C LEU A 78 24.45 -4.03 -8.70
N LEU A 79 25.15 -4.82 -7.89
CA LEU A 79 24.85 -6.24 -7.70
C LEU A 79 23.42 -6.45 -7.17
N VAL A 80 22.97 -5.65 -6.20
CA VAL A 80 21.61 -5.78 -5.65
C VAL A 80 20.52 -5.26 -6.59
N CYS A 81 20.88 -4.57 -7.67
CA CYS A 81 19.95 -4.22 -8.74
C CYS A 81 19.63 -5.39 -9.68
N ILE A 82 20.47 -6.44 -9.71
CA ILE A 82 20.34 -7.56 -10.67
C ILE A 82 18.97 -8.25 -10.58
N PRO A 83 18.43 -8.60 -9.39
CA PRO A 83 17.09 -9.20 -9.31
C PRO A 83 16.00 -8.33 -9.91
N SER A 84 16.05 -7.01 -9.67
CA SER A 84 15.11 -6.05 -10.24
C SER A 84 15.27 -5.95 -11.75
N PHE A 85 16.51 -5.82 -12.25
CA PHE A 85 16.80 -5.75 -13.68
C PHE A 85 16.29 -7.00 -14.43
N LEU A 86 16.59 -8.20 -13.91
CA LEU A 86 16.09 -9.43 -14.51
C LEU A 86 14.57 -9.51 -14.40
N THR A 87 13.95 -9.12 -13.30
CA THR A 87 12.49 -9.19 -13.18
C THR A 87 11.77 -8.24 -14.14
N PHE A 88 12.24 -7.00 -14.24
CA PHE A 88 11.53 -5.94 -14.96
C PHE A 88 11.80 -5.93 -16.46
N LEU A 89 13.03 -6.22 -16.89
CA LEU A 89 13.47 -6.04 -18.28
C LEU A 89 13.77 -7.35 -19.02
N TYR A 90 14.27 -8.38 -18.32
CA TYR A 90 14.69 -9.64 -18.94
C TYR A 90 14.26 -10.84 -18.10
N PRO A 91 12.93 -11.07 -17.97
CA PRO A 91 12.41 -12.04 -17.02
C PRO A 91 12.79 -13.46 -17.46
N THR A 92 13.57 -14.13 -16.62
CA THR A 92 14.02 -15.51 -16.78
C THR A 92 13.34 -16.41 -15.76
N GLN A 93 13.46 -17.74 -15.93
CA GLN A 93 12.81 -18.73 -15.04
C GLN A 93 13.00 -18.43 -13.54
N ILE A 94 14.19 -18.00 -13.12
CA ILE A 94 14.48 -17.75 -11.70
C ILE A 94 13.67 -16.58 -11.11
N VAL A 95 13.24 -15.60 -11.91
CA VAL A 95 12.49 -14.44 -11.42
C VAL A 95 10.97 -14.56 -11.60
N PHE A 96 10.47 -15.65 -12.18
CA PHE A 96 9.02 -15.84 -12.37
C PHE A 96 8.24 -16.09 -11.07
N HIS A 97 8.93 -16.44 -9.98
CA HIS A 97 8.35 -16.67 -8.66
C HIS A 97 9.12 -15.91 -7.58
N GLU A 98 8.45 -15.43 -6.53
CA GLU A 98 9.05 -14.63 -5.45
C GLU A 98 10.21 -15.35 -4.74
N SER A 99 10.15 -16.68 -4.68
CA SER A 99 11.19 -17.53 -4.09
C SER A 99 12.52 -17.43 -4.83
N GLY A 100 12.49 -17.37 -6.16
CA GLY A 100 13.70 -17.26 -6.96
C GLY A 100 14.24 -15.83 -7.03
N LYS A 101 13.36 -14.81 -7.01
CA LYS A 101 13.77 -13.39 -6.81
C LYS A 101 14.50 -13.20 -5.48
N LEU A 102 13.96 -13.77 -4.40
CA LEU A 102 14.60 -13.77 -3.08
C LEU A 102 15.94 -14.49 -3.11
N LEU A 103 15.99 -15.70 -3.68
CA LEU A 103 17.22 -16.49 -3.76
C LEU A 103 18.32 -15.75 -4.52
N LEU A 104 17.98 -15.15 -5.65
CA LEU A 104 18.91 -14.32 -6.43
C LEU A 104 19.38 -13.12 -5.61
N LEU A 105 18.48 -12.43 -4.90
CA LEU A 105 18.84 -11.33 -4.01
C LEU A 105 19.78 -11.79 -2.87
N LEU A 106 19.54 -12.98 -2.30
CA LEU A 106 20.41 -13.58 -1.27
C LEU A 106 21.81 -13.84 -1.83
N TRP A 107 21.91 -14.42 -3.03
CA TRP A 107 23.19 -14.70 -3.70
C TRP A 107 24.00 -13.42 -3.97
N VAL A 108 23.38 -12.43 -4.60
CA VAL A 108 24.07 -11.16 -4.92
C VAL A 108 24.42 -10.36 -3.65
N SER A 109 23.58 -10.44 -2.61
CA SER A 109 23.88 -9.82 -1.31
C SER A 109 25.03 -10.53 -0.61
N GLY A 110 25.12 -11.86 -0.68
CA GLY A 110 26.25 -12.63 -0.17
C GLY A 110 27.57 -12.28 -0.85
N LEU A 111 27.55 -12.14 -2.19
CA LEU A 111 28.70 -11.66 -2.97
C LEU A 111 29.06 -10.21 -2.60
N GLY A 112 28.08 -9.32 -2.45
CA GLY A 112 28.30 -7.95 -2.01
C GLY A 112 28.92 -7.86 -0.61
N VAL A 113 28.49 -8.71 0.33
CA VAL A 113 29.12 -8.81 1.65
C VAL A 113 30.58 -9.25 1.54
N TRP A 114 30.87 -10.25 0.71
CA TRP A 114 32.24 -10.70 0.47
C TRP A 114 33.12 -9.56 -0.09
N LEU A 115 32.63 -8.78 -1.04
CA LEU A 115 33.33 -7.60 -1.58
C LEU A 115 33.59 -6.55 -0.48
N LEU A 116 32.56 -6.21 0.30
CA LEU A 116 32.64 -5.20 1.36
C LEU A 116 33.59 -5.63 2.48
N GLN A 117 33.63 -6.92 2.80
CA GLN A 117 34.50 -7.44 3.85
C GLN A 117 35.98 -7.47 3.47
N ASN A 118 36.28 -7.57 2.17
CA ASN A 118 37.63 -7.49 1.65
C ASN A 118 38.03 -6.03 1.29
N SER A 119 37.20 -5.06 1.66
CA SER A 119 37.51 -3.63 1.56
C SER A 119 38.25 -3.12 2.80
N LYS A 120 38.76 -1.88 2.75
CA LYS A 120 39.37 -1.21 3.91
C LYS A 120 38.37 -0.98 5.06
N ARG A 121 37.06 -1.05 4.79
CA ARG A 121 36.01 -0.80 5.77
C ARG A 121 35.54 -2.09 6.44
N LYS A 122 36.16 -2.44 7.56
CA LYS A 122 35.76 -3.60 8.36
C LYS A 122 34.51 -3.29 9.19
N ARG A 123 33.34 -3.66 8.66
CA ARG A 123 32.05 -3.69 9.37
C ARG A 123 31.65 -5.13 9.64
N LEU A 124 30.62 -5.36 10.47
CA LEU A 124 30.09 -6.72 10.68
C LEU A 124 29.42 -7.23 9.38
N ALA A 125 29.70 -8.46 8.99
CA ALA A 125 29.16 -9.05 7.76
C ALA A 125 27.64 -9.08 7.76
N SER A 126 27.07 -9.43 8.93
CA SER A 126 25.64 -9.44 9.20
C SER A 126 24.96 -8.11 8.88
N LEU A 127 25.53 -6.99 9.33
CA LEU A 127 24.94 -5.67 9.12
C LEU A 127 25.02 -5.22 7.65
N ASN A 128 26.13 -5.52 6.97
CA ASN A 128 26.24 -5.26 5.53
C ASN A 128 25.23 -6.11 4.74
N PHE A 129 25.01 -7.36 5.14
CA PHE A 129 24.04 -8.24 4.49
C PHE A 129 22.61 -7.72 4.61
N LEU A 130 22.18 -7.36 5.83
CA LEU A 130 20.84 -6.80 6.05
C LEU A 130 20.64 -5.51 5.25
N LEU A 131 21.66 -4.65 5.19
CA LEU A 131 21.59 -3.42 4.39
C LEU A 131 21.42 -3.74 2.89
N LEU A 132 22.22 -4.66 2.34
CA LEU A 132 22.14 -5.01 0.91
C LEU A 132 20.78 -5.63 0.55
N LEU A 133 20.22 -6.49 1.42
CA LEU A 133 18.87 -7.02 1.26
C LEU A 133 17.82 -5.91 1.21
N LEU A 134 17.89 -4.96 2.15
CA LEU A 134 16.95 -3.84 2.21
C LEU A 134 17.08 -2.90 1.03
N VAL A 135 18.31 -2.58 0.61
CA VAL A 135 18.55 -1.75 -0.58
C VAL A 135 17.98 -2.43 -1.83
N GLY A 136 18.25 -3.73 -2.03
CA GLY A 136 17.67 -4.49 -3.14
C GLY A 136 16.14 -4.50 -3.11
N GLY A 137 15.53 -4.72 -1.94
CA GLY A 137 14.07 -4.65 -1.76
C GLY A 137 13.49 -3.27 -2.06
N VAL A 138 14.12 -2.19 -1.58
CA VAL A 138 13.69 -0.80 -1.83
C VAL A 138 13.77 -0.45 -3.31
N LEU A 139 14.88 -0.81 -3.97
CA LEU A 139 15.06 -0.59 -5.39
C LEU A 139 14.03 -1.35 -6.22
N TYR A 140 13.74 -2.60 -5.86
CA TYR A 140 12.67 -3.35 -6.49
C TYR A 140 11.33 -2.65 -6.29
N LYS A 141 11.00 -2.23 -5.06
CA LYS A 141 9.73 -1.55 -4.77
C LYS A 141 9.56 -0.27 -5.57
N ILE A 142 10.59 0.56 -5.66
CA ILE A 142 10.58 1.78 -6.49
C ILE A 142 10.38 1.40 -7.96
N GLY A 143 11.10 0.37 -8.44
CA GLY A 143 10.96 -0.13 -9.81
C GLY A 143 9.54 -0.59 -10.16
N THR A 144 8.75 -1.07 -9.19
CA THR A 144 7.34 -1.46 -9.45
C THR A 144 6.44 -0.30 -9.86
N PHE A 145 6.81 0.95 -9.59
CA PHE A 145 6.03 2.14 -9.95
C PHE A 145 6.37 2.72 -11.33
N VAL A 146 7.41 2.22 -12.00
CA VAL A 146 7.85 2.77 -13.29
C VAL A 146 6.75 2.68 -14.37
N PRO A 147 6.03 1.54 -14.53
CA PRO A 147 4.93 1.45 -15.49
C PRO A 147 3.70 2.32 -15.14
N ASP A 148 3.59 2.78 -13.91
CA ASP A 148 2.46 3.64 -13.47
C ASP A 148 2.59 5.08 -14.00
N VAL A 149 3.74 5.44 -14.60
CA VAL A 149 4.00 6.77 -15.17
C VAL A 149 4.12 6.68 -16.69
N GLN A 150 2.99 6.86 -17.36
CA GLN A 150 2.89 6.83 -18.83
C GLN A 150 1.79 7.78 -19.33
N SER A 151 1.77 8.08 -20.63
CA SER A 151 0.87 9.05 -21.28
C SER A 151 -0.37 8.43 -21.90
N ALA A 152 -0.66 7.17 -21.60
CA ALA A 152 -1.82 6.44 -22.10
C ALA A 152 -3.11 7.14 -21.62
N PRO A 153 -4.06 7.55 -22.49
CA PRO A 153 -5.24 8.31 -22.06
C PRO A 153 -6.20 7.49 -21.17
N PHE A 154 -6.33 6.19 -21.45
CA PHE A 154 -7.14 5.30 -20.64
C PHE A 154 -6.48 4.96 -19.29
N SER A 155 -7.32 4.54 -18.35
CA SER A 155 -6.95 4.11 -17.01
C SER A 155 -6.03 2.87 -17.04
N LEU A 156 -4.96 2.85 -16.24
CA LEU A 156 -4.03 1.70 -16.11
C LEU A 156 -4.50 0.68 -15.08
N GLY A 157 -5.54 0.99 -14.30
CA GLY A 157 -6.07 0.11 -13.28
C GLY A 157 -7.49 0.47 -12.89
N TRP A 158 -8.17 -0.46 -12.20
CA TRP A 158 -9.61 -0.41 -11.95
C TRP A 158 -10.15 0.94 -11.42
N SER A 159 -9.43 1.58 -10.50
CA SER A 159 -9.84 2.85 -9.86
C SER A 159 -8.94 4.04 -10.20
N GLU A 160 -8.06 3.96 -11.22
CA GLU A 160 -7.20 5.10 -11.53
C GLU A 160 -7.96 6.31 -12.09
N GLY A 161 -8.82 6.09 -13.08
CA GLY A 161 -9.69 7.13 -13.63
C GLY A 161 -10.48 7.88 -12.55
N SER A 162 -11.16 7.13 -11.68
CA SER A 162 -11.92 7.64 -10.54
C SER A 162 -11.08 8.54 -9.64
N ARG A 163 -9.82 8.18 -9.38
CA ARG A 163 -8.94 8.99 -8.51
C ARG A 163 -8.60 10.34 -9.12
N TYR A 164 -8.47 10.44 -10.44
CA TYR A 164 -8.21 11.71 -11.11
C TYR A 164 -9.47 12.55 -11.26
N PHE A 165 -10.61 11.91 -11.52
CA PHE A 165 -11.92 12.54 -11.44
C PHE A 165 -12.20 13.11 -10.04
N ASP A 166 -12.09 12.31 -8.98
CA ASP A 166 -12.32 12.81 -7.62
C ASP A 166 -11.34 13.93 -7.24
N ALA A 167 -10.09 13.86 -7.70
CA ALA A 167 -9.12 14.93 -7.47
C ALA A 167 -9.46 16.23 -8.23
N SER A 168 -10.06 16.16 -9.42
CA SER A 168 -10.42 17.34 -10.21
C SER A 168 -11.62 18.10 -9.63
N LEU A 169 -12.48 17.43 -8.84
CA LEU A 169 -13.65 18.07 -8.20
C LEU A 169 -13.27 19.25 -7.28
N PHE A 170 -12.06 19.29 -6.72
CA PHE A 170 -11.57 20.46 -5.96
C PHE A 170 -11.31 21.71 -6.83
N SER A 171 -11.23 21.54 -8.14
CA SER A 171 -11.01 22.60 -9.15
C SER A 171 -12.07 22.53 -10.26
N SER A 172 -13.27 22.04 -9.94
CA SER A 172 -14.28 21.67 -10.94
C SER A 172 -14.69 22.84 -11.84
N SER A 173 -14.85 24.03 -11.26
CA SER A 173 -15.23 25.24 -12.02
C SER A 173 -14.22 25.63 -13.09
N THR A 174 -12.94 25.30 -12.88
CA THR A 174 -11.87 25.59 -13.85
C THR A 174 -11.74 24.48 -14.89
N ILE A 175 -12.06 23.23 -14.53
CA ILE A 175 -11.85 22.06 -15.39
C ILE A 175 -13.08 21.80 -16.26
N TYR A 176 -14.27 21.90 -15.69
CA TYR A 176 -15.54 21.57 -16.33
C TYR A 176 -16.43 22.80 -16.60
N GLY A 177 -16.02 24.00 -16.14
CA GLY A 177 -16.83 25.21 -16.24
C GLY A 177 -17.83 25.39 -15.10
N ASP A 178 -18.23 24.30 -14.42
CA ASP A 178 -19.23 24.31 -13.36
C ASP A 178 -18.74 23.79 -12.00
N SER A 179 -19.51 24.14 -10.96
CA SER A 179 -19.24 23.70 -9.58
C SER A 179 -19.95 22.38 -9.30
N PHE A 180 -19.18 21.33 -9.00
CA PHE A 180 -19.69 20.00 -8.70
C PHE A 180 -19.48 19.63 -7.23
N PRO A 181 -20.28 18.69 -6.68
CA PRO A 181 -20.07 18.19 -5.33
C PRO A 181 -18.66 17.66 -5.10
N LEU A 182 -18.11 17.85 -3.91
CA LEU A 182 -16.77 17.36 -3.55
C LEU A 182 -16.78 15.84 -3.32
N PRO A 183 -15.62 15.15 -3.39
CA PRO A 183 -15.57 13.71 -3.24
C PRO A 183 -16.09 13.22 -1.89
N VAL A 184 -16.91 12.17 -1.89
CA VAL A 184 -17.40 11.54 -0.64
C VAL A 184 -16.35 10.58 -0.08
N LEU A 185 -15.73 9.77 -0.93
CA LEU A 185 -14.76 8.76 -0.53
C LEU A 185 -13.37 9.39 -0.41
N HIS A 186 -12.66 9.08 0.68
CA HIS A 186 -11.27 9.50 0.90
C HIS A 186 -10.90 10.97 0.53
N PRO A 187 -11.64 12.00 0.95
CA PRO A 187 -11.42 13.38 0.48
C PRO A 187 -9.98 13.89 0.61
N SER A 188 -9.35 13.66 1.76
CA SER A 188 -7.94 14.01 2.00
C SER A 188 -6.94 13.38 1.03
N ARG A 189 -7.24 12.21 0.46
CA ARG A 189 -6.42 11.55 -0.57
C ARG A 189 -6.47 12.39 -1.84
N TYR A 190 -7.67 12.72 -2.27
CA TYR A 190 -7.94 13.47 -3.48
C TYR A 190 -7.48 14.92 -3.39
N LEU A 191 -7.53 15.51 -2.20
CA LEU A 191 -6.94 16.81 -1.92
C LEU A 191 -5.42 16.84 -2.11
N LEU A 192 -4.71 15.76 -1.76
CA LEU A 192 -3.28 15.66 -2.08
C LEU A 192 -3.05 15.46 -3.59
N GLN A 193 -3.93 14.70 -4.24
CA GLN A 193 -3.84 14.43 -5.67
C GLN A 193 -4.24 15.61 -6.55
N SER A 194 -5.04 16.55 -6.04
CA SER A 194 -5.49 17.73 -6.78
C SER A 194 -4.42 18.81 -6.96
N ILE A 195 -3.27 18.69 -6.28
CA ILE A 195 -2.20 19.69 -6.34
C ILE A 195 -1.78 20.04 -7.78
N PRO A 196 -1.58 19.10 -8.72
CA PRO A 196 -1.24 19.48 -10.09
C PRO A 196 -2.39 20.20 -10.81
N PHE A 197 -3.66 19.92 -10.49
CA PHE A 197 -4.80 20.69 -11.02
C PHE A 197 -4.81 22.13 -10.49
N LEU A 198 -4.51 22.33 -9.21
CA LEU A 198 -4.36 23.67 -8.62
C LEU A 198 -3.22 24.48 -9.24
N LEU A 199 -2.24 23.80 -9.84
CA LEU A 199 -1.15 24.41 -10.61
C LEU A 199 -1.45 24.52 -12.12
N GLY A 200 -2.69 24.22 -12.54
CA GLY A 200 -3.14 24.33 -13.93
C GLY A 200 -2.69 23.20 -14.86
N SER A 201 -2.22 22.06 -14.34
CA SER A 201 -1.78 20.94 -15.16
C SER A 201 -2.93 20.03 -15.59
N GLN A 202 -3.12 19.89 -16.91
CA GLN A 202 -4.04 18.94 -17.55
C GLN A 202 -3.32 17.71 -18.13
N SER A 203 -2.05 17.47 -17.77
CA SER A 203 -1.31 16.31 -18.28
C SER A 203 -1.46 15.09 -17.38
N ILE A 204 -2.10 14.03 -17.87
CA ILE A 204 -2.25 12.77 -17.13
C ILE A 204 -0.91 12.19 -16.64
N VAL A 205 0.18 12.38 -17.41
CA VAL A 205 1.54 11.93 -17.02
C VAL A 205 2.01 12.64 -15.75
N ILE A 206 1.76 13.95 -15.65
CA ILE A 206 2.16 14.75 -14.48
C ILE A 206 1.38 14.27 -13.25
N HIS A 207 0.10 13.98 -13.39
CA HIS A 207 -0.76 13.45 -12.32
C HIS A 207 -0.36 12.04 -11.88
N ARG A 208 0.00 11.16 -12.83
CA ARG A 208 0.58 9.83 -12.57
C ARG A 208 1.90 9.91 -11.83
N PHE A 209 2.83 10.74 -12.31
CA PHE A 209 4.10 10.99 -11.65
C PHE A 209 3.88 11.52 -10.24
N TRP A 210 2.99 12.51 -10.07
CA TRP A 210 2.66 13.08 -8.77
C TRP A 210 2.12 12.03 -7.80
N GLN A 211 1.21 11.17 -8.26
CA GLN A 211 0.69 10.06 -7.46
C GLN A 211 1.79 9.11 -6.98
N VAL A 212 2.75 8.77 -7.84
CA VAL A 212 3.91 7.95 -7.46
C VAL A 212 4.77 8.69 -6.44
N MET A 213 5.01 9.99 -6.62
CA MET A 213 5.76 10.81 -5.67
C MET A 213 5.06 10.88 -4.31
N LEU A 214 3.74 11.04 -4.24
CA LEU A 214 2.99 11.01 -2.98
C LEU A 214 3.24 9.70 -2.22
N TRP A 215 3.18 8.56 -2.90
CA TRP A 215 3.51 7.27 -2.29
C TRP A 215 4.95 7.20 -1.77
N LEU A 216 5.94 7.50 -2.62
CA LEU A 216 7.35 7.36 -2.24
C LEU A 216 7.77 8.37 -1.16
N VAL A 217 7.36 9.63 -1.31
CA VAL A 217 7.76 10.73 -0.43
C VAL A 217 7.08 10.64 0.92
N LEU A 218 5.74 10.47 1.00
CA LEU A 218 5.06 10.46 2.30
C LEU A 218 5.36 9.20 3.10
N VAL A 219 5.51 8.03 2.45
CA VAL A 219 5.98 6.81 3.14
C VAL A 219 7.45 6.96 3.57
N GLY A 220 8.30 7.57 2.74
CA GLY A 220 9.68 7.89 3.09
C GLY A 220 9.80 8.86 4.28
N LEU A 221 9.00 9.93 4.28
CA LEU A 221 8.93 10.91 5.37
C LEU A 221 8.36 10.31 6.65
N GLY A 222 7.34 9.45 6.55
CA GLY A 222 6.81 8.69 7.68
C GLY A 222 7.87 7.78 8.31
N SER A 223 8.58 7.03 7.47
CA SER A 223 9.72 6.18 7.87
C SER A 223 10.81 7.01 8.55
N TYR A 224 11.22 8.12 7.93
CA TYR A 224 12.22 9.04 8.48
C TYR A 224 11.79 9.64 9.83
N SER A 225 10.54 10.08 9.94
CA SER A 225 9.97 10.66 11.17
C SER A 225 9.99 9.65 12.31
N LEU A 226 9.67 8.39 12.02
CA LEU A 226 9.72 7.31 13.00
C LEU A 226 11.17 6.95 13.40
N VAL A 227 12.12 6.89 12.45
CA VAL A 227 13.55 6.71 12.75
C VAL A 227 14.05 7.83 13.65
N LYS A 228 13.72 9.08 13.33
CA LYS A 228 14.10 10.25 14.13
C LYS A 228 13.52 10.17 15.53
N ARG A 229 12.28 9.67 15.66
CA ARG A 229 11.62 9.48 16.94
C ARG A 229 12.27 8.40 17.80
N ILE A 230 12.55 7.24 17.21
CA ILE A 230 13.25 6.13 17.88
C ILE A 230 14.68 6.54 18.25
N ASN A 231 15.32 7.40 17.45
CA ASN A 231 16.66 7.92 17.67
C ASN A 231 17.69 6.80 17.93
N PRO A 232 17.95 5.90 16.97
CA PRO A 232 18.86 4.78 17.18
C PRO A 232 20.31 5.24 17.46
N ALA A 233 21.11 4.35 18.07
CA ALA A 233 22.43 4.71 18.61
C ALA A 233 23.44 5.28 17.59
N ASN A 234 23.32 4.94 16.31
CA ASN A 234 24.17 5.50 15.26
C ASN A 234 23.44 5.66 13.93
N LYS A 235 24.01 6.50 13.06
CA LYS A 235 23.45 6.84 11.73
C LYS A 235 23.29 5.61 10.83
N PHE A 236 24.13 4.59 10.95
CA PHE A 236 24.03 3.40 10.10
C PHE A 236 22.81 2.54 10.47
N ILE A 237 22.55 2.33 11.76
CA ILE A 237 21.34 1.66 12.25
C ILE A 237 20.11 2.49 11.86
N ALA A 238 20.20 3.82 11.88
CA ALA A 238 19.15 4.71 11.40
C ALA A 238 18.80 4.45 9.93
N TRP A 239 19.81 4.27 9.06
CA TRP A 239 19.60 3.93 7.65
C TRP A 239 18.96 2.56 7.46
N VAL A 240 19.47 1.53 8.14
CA VAL A 240 18.90 0.17 8.08
C VAL A 240 17.44 0.17 8.54
N LEU A 241 17.15 0.83 9.67
CA LEU A 241 15.80 0.95 10.19
C LEU A 241 14.89 1.75 9.23
N GLY A 242 15.39 2.82 8.63
CA GLY A 242 14.62 3.64 7.68
C GLY A 242 14.25 2.89 6.41
N LEU A 243 15.17 2.15 5.81
CA LEU A 243 14.89 1.33 4.63
C LEU A 243 13.94 0.17 4.96
N TRP A 244 14.11 -0.45 6.14
CA TRP A 244 13.20 -1.48 6.60
C TRP A 244 11.79 -0.94 6.84
N LEU A 245 11.65 0.22 7.51
CA LEU A 245 10.36 0.88 7.74
C LEU A 245 9.66 1.25 6.43
N PHE A 246 10.42 1.74 5.45
CA PHE A 246 9.88 2.05 4.13
C PHE A 246 9.23 0.82 3.49
N LEU A 247 9.93 -0.32 3.47
CA LEU A 247 9.36 -1.57 2.96
C LEU A 247 8.21 -2.08 3.84
N PHE A 248 8.33 -1.98 5.16
CA PHE A 248 7.32 -2.40 6.12
C PHE A 248 5.98 -1.66 5.90
N PHE A 249 6.01 -0.35 5.65
CA PHE A 249 4.78 0.41 5.39
C PHE A 249 4.17 0.09 4.02
N PHE A 250 4.99 -0.21 3.00
CA PHE A 250 4.48 -0.65 1.71
C PHE A 250 3.84 -2.04 1.74
N GLN A 251 4.32 -2.95 2.61
CA GLN A 251 3.75 -4.29 2.74
C GLN A 251 2.30 -4.26 3.29
N GLY A 252 2.02 -3.30 4.17
CA GLY A 252 0.71 -3.09 4.79
C GLY A 252 -0.18 -2.16 4.00
N ALA A 253 0.27 -1.73 2.82
CA ALA A 253 -0.37 -0.70 2.00
C ALA A 253 -0.76 0.55 2.82
N VAL A 254 0.10 0.98 3.75
CA VAL A 254 -0.18 2.12 4.61
C VAL A 254 -0.27 3.38 3.75
N TYR A 255 -1.49 3.89 3.59
CA TYR A 255 -1.77 4.95 2.63
C TYR A 255 -1.00 6.24 2.96
N TYR A 256 -0.52 6.90 1.92
CA TYR A 256 0.23 8.15 2.05
C TYR A 256 -0.56 9.25 2.77
N HIS A 257 -1.89 9.28 2.66
CA HIS A 257 -2.72 10.29 3.34
C HIS A 257 -2.90 9.98 4.84
N LEU A 258 -2.80 8.72 5.29
CA LEU A 258 -2.65 8.40 6.71
C LEU A 258 -1.27 8.84 7.23
N MET A 259 -0.22 8.71 6.41
CA MET A 259 1.12 9.12 6.79
C MET A 259 1.23 10.60 7.15
N VAL A 260 0.37 11.47 6.61
CA VAL A 260 0.29 12.88 7.02
C VAL A 260 0.00 12.99 8.52
N CYS A 261 -1.01 12.27 9.04
CA CYS A 261 -1.31 12.23 10.46
C CYS A 261 -0.12 11.75 11.29
N VAL A 262 0.52 10.67 10.83
CA VAL A 262 1.66 10.04 11.50
C VAL A 262 2.85 11.02 11.57
N ILE A 263 3.20 11.64 10.45
CA ILE A 263 4.30 12.62 10.34
C ILE A 263 4.05 13.81 11.27
N LEU A 264 2.85 14.43 11.20
CA LEU A 264 2.51 15.60 12.01
C LEU A 264 2.64 15.32 13.50
N VAL A 265 2.09 14.21 13.98
CA VAL A 265 2.15 13.87 15.41
C VAL A 265 3.57 13.49 15.83
N LEU A 266 4.31 12.71 15.04
CA LEU A 266 5.69 12.34 15.38
C LEU A 266 6.63 13.56 15.44
N ILE A 267 6.47 14.53 14.55
CA ILE A 267 7.24 15.79 14.54
C ILE A 267 6.81 16.71 15.68
N GLY A 268 5.50 16.81 15.92
CA GLY A 268 4.90 17.74 16.87
C GLY A 268 4.97 17.31 18.32
N TYR A 269 5.09 16.00 18.59
CA TYR A 269 5.07 15.47 19.93
C TYR A 269 6.27 15.96 20.75
N ASN A 270 5.98 16.48 21.94
CA ASN A 270 6.98 16.90 22.90
C ASN A 270 6.47 16.67 24.33
N LEU A 271 7.15 15.78 25.06
CA LEU A 271 6.79 15.41 26.43
C LEU A 271 6.75 16.60 27.40
N LYS A 272 7.67 17.56 27.23
CA LYS A 272 7.77 18.75 28.10
C LYS A 272 6.79 19.87 27.71
N ARG A 273 6.23 19.82 26.50
CA ARG A 273 5.33 20.85 25.95
C ARG A 273 4.01 20.19 25.50
N PRO A 274 3.13 19.81 26.44
CA PRO A 274 1.89 19.09 26.12
C PRO A 274 0.93 19.90 25.23
N TRP A 275 0.95 21.23 25.32
CA TRP A 275 0.16 22.12 24.46
C TRP A 275 0.66 22.16 23.01
N GLN A 276 1.98 22.06 22.80
CA GLN A 276 2.54 21.88 21.45
C GLN A 276 2.05 20.55 20.87
N THR A 277 2.13 19.47 21.66
CA THR A 277 1.61 18.16 21.23
C THR A 277 0.12 18.25 20.88
N MET A 278 -0.67 18.93 21.71
CA MET A 278 -2.10 19.13 21.47
C MET A 278 -2.38 19.89 20.17
N ALA A 279 -1.60 20.94 19.85
CA ALA A 279 -1.76 21.68 18.60
C ALA A 279 -1.53 20.81 17.36
N PHE A 280 -0.48 19.97 17.38
CA PHE A 280 -0.23 19.04 16.27
C PHE A 280 -1.25 17.90 16.22
N VAL A 281 -1.72 17.40 17.36
CA VAL A 281 -2.83 16.44 17.42
C VAL A 281 -4.09 17.05 16.81
N LEU A 282 -4.41 18.31 17.11
CA LEU A 282 -5.56 19.01 16.55
C LEU A 282 -5.47 19.10 15.02
N ILE A 283 -4.34 19.58 14.48
CA ILE A 283 -4.14 19.70 13.03
C ILE A 283 -4.23 18.32 12.34
N ALA A 284 -3.58 17.31 12.90
CA ALA A 284 -3.63 15.95 12.37
C ALA A 284 -5.04 15.33 12.50
N SER A 285 -5.83 15.72 13.50
CA SER A 285 -7.21 15.24 13.69
C SER A 285 -8.17 15.88 12.70
N ILE A 286 -8.00 17.17 12.39
CA ILE A 286 -8.72 17.82 11.28
C ILE A 286 -8.43 17.04 9.98
N TRP A 287 -7.16 16.75 9.69
CA TRP A 287 -6.80 15.94 8.52
C TRP A 287 -7.46 14.56 8.53
N ALA A 288 -7.38 13.82 9.64
CA ALA A 288 -8.01 12.51 9.78
C ALA A 288 -9.54 12.56 9.60
N GLY A 289 -10.19 13.62 10.05
CA GLY A 289 -11.63 13.86 9.89
C GLY A 289 -12.06 14.05 8.43
N LEU A 290 -11.18 14.61 7.59
CA LEU A 290 -11.34 14.68 6.13
C LEU A 290 -11.03 13.35 5.42
N SER A 291 -10.54 12.34 6.13
CA SER A 291 -10.11 11.07 5.54
C SER A 291 -11.19 9.98 5.69
N ARG A 292 -11.01 9.09 6.65
CA ARG A 292 -11.79 7.88 6.87
C ARG A 292 -12.20 7.83 8.33
N VAL A 293 -13.40 7.35 8.61
CA VAL A 293 -13.92 7.30 9.98
C VAL A 293 -13.07 6.42 10.89
N ASN A 294 -12.47 5.35 10.37
CA ASN A 294 -11.55 4.49 11.13
C ASN A 294 -10.23 5.18 11.54
N TRP A 295 -9.89 6.34 10.96
CA TRP A 295 -8.68 7.09 11.29
C TRP A 295 -8.89 8.23 12.28
N VAL A 296 -10.14 8.59 12.59
CA VAL A 296 -10.52 9.57 13.62
C VAL A 296 -9.69 9.43 14.91
N PRO A 297 -9.51 8.23 15.50
CA PRO A 297 -8.75 8.11 16.75
C PRO A 297 -7.22 8.12 16.58
N VAL A 298 -6.69 8.00 15.36
CA VAL A 298 -5.25 7.78 15.13
C VAL A 298 -4.37 8.91 15.69
N PRO A 299 -4.60 10.21 15.40
CA PRO A 299 -3.67 11.25 15.81
C PRO A 299 -3.52 11.36 17.33
N ALA A 300 -4.65 11.33 18.05
CA ALA A 300 -4.64 11.40 19.50
C ALA A 300 -3.99 10.14 20.11
N LEU A 301 -4.38 8.94 19.67
CA LEU A 301 -3.83 7.70 20.21
C LEU A 301 -2.35 7.52 19.87
N LEU A 302 -1.85 8.13 18.79
CA LEU A 302 -0.41 8.15 18.48
C LEU A 302 0.36 8.99 19.50
N ALA A 303 -0.15 10.17 19.87
CA ALA A 303 0.42 10.97 20.95
C ALA A 303 0.34 10.25 22.31
N VAL A 304 -0.78 9.57 22.60
CA VAL A 304 -0.92 8.75 23.81
C VAL A 304 0.09 7.61 23.81
N THR A 305 0.27 6.91 22.70
CA THR A 305 1.23 5.81 22.57
C THR A 305 2.64 6.28 22.90
N LEU A 306 3.06 7.42 22.34
CA LEU A 306 4.36 8.03 22.65
C LEU A 306 4.49 8.38 24.14
N TYR A 307 3.45 8.93 24.75
CA TYR A 307 3.43 9.23 26.19
C TYR A 307 3.56 7.99 27.06
N LEU A 308 2.82 6.92 26.72
CA LEU A 308 2.90 5.63 27.40
C LEU A 308 4.24 4.94 27.16
N LEU A 309 4.94 5.15 26.05
CA LEU A 309 6.26 4.57 25.81
C LEU A 309 7.37 5.32 26.55
N GLU A 310 7.23 6.62 26.78
CA GLU A 310 8.31 7.50 27.28
C GLU A 310 8.15 7.97 28.72
N THR A 311 6.97 7.83 29.31
CA THR A 311 6.70 8.32 30.68
C THR A 311 6.42 7.13 31.61
N PRO A 312 7.31 6.81 32.56
CA PRO A 312 7.05 5.83 33.61
C PRO A 312 5.84 6.24 34.46
N ALA A 313 5.04 5.25 34.87
CA ALA A 313 3.80 5.50 35.60
C ALA A 313 3.92 5.22 37.10
N LYS A 314 4.88 4.40 37.54
CA LYS A 314 4.96 3.87 38.91
C LYS A 314 5.05 4.93 40.02
N SER A 315 5.57 6.12 39.72
CA SER A 315 5.73 7.21 40.68
C SER A 315 4.56 8.21 40.72
N THR A 316 3.52 8.03 39.89
CA THR A 316 2.45 9.00 39.71
C THR A 316 1.07 8.36 39.85
N HIS A 317 0.17 9.02 40.58
CA HIS A 317 -1.23 8.57 40.66
C HIS A 317 -1.87 8.51 39.27
N TRP A 318 -2.60 7.43 38.99
CA TRP A 318 -3.10 7.09 37.65
C TRP A 318 -3.95 8.19 36.99
N LEU A 319 -4.81 8.88 37.74
CA LEU A 319 -5.60 10.01 37.21
C LEU A 319 -4.71 11.18 36.75
N LYS A 320 -3.66 11.50 37.52
CA LYS A 320 -2.72 12.57 37.17
C LYS A 320 -1.88 12.18 35.96
N TYR A 321 -1.51 10.90 35.87
CA TYR A 321 -0.79 10.33 34.73
C TYR A 321 -1.61 10.40 33.43
N LEU A 322 -2.91 10.10 33.49
CA LEU A 322 -3.78 10.08 32.31
C LEU A 322 -4.33 11.46 31.89
N LYS A 323 -4.08 12.54 32.65
CA LYS A 323 -4.62 13.88 32.35
C LYS A 323 -4.35 14.35 30.92
N ASN A 324 -3.08 14.34 30.50
CA ASN A 324 -2.71 14.79 29.16
C ASN A 324 -3.20 13.84 28.06
N PRO A 325 -3.01 12.50 28.19
CA PRO A 325 -3.62 11.54 27.28
C PRO A 325 -5.13 11.74 27.05
N LEU A 326 -5.90 11.91 28.13
CA LEU A 326 -7.35 12.14 28.04
C LEU A 326 -7.66 13.44 27.31
N LEU A 327 -6.94 14.53 27.62
CA LEU A 327 -7.13 15.82 26.94
C LEU A 327 -6.85 15.72 25.44
N TRP A 328 -5.76 15.06 25.03
CA TRP A 328 -5.45 14.87 23.62
C TRP A 328 -6.48 14.00 22.92
N CYS A 329 -7.00 12.95 23.57
CA CYS A 329 -8.09 12.12 23.03
C CYS A 329 -9.38 12.91 22.84
N LEU A 330 -9.77 13.74 23.81
CA LEU A 330 -10.98 14.56 23.70
C LEU A 330 -10.85 15.59 22.58
N VAL A 331 -9.75 16.37 22.57
CA VAL A 331 -9.53 17.40 21.55
C VAL A 331 -9.39 16.79 20.16
N GLY A 332 -8.60 15.73 20.02
CA GLY A 332 -8.41 15.05 18.73
C GLY A 332 -9.69 14.38 18.22
N GLY A 333 -10.38 13.61 19.08
CA GLY A 333 -11.62 12.94 18.70
C GLY A 333 -12.73 13.92 18.31
N ILE A 334 -12.96 14.96 19.11
CA ILE A 334 -13.99 15.97 18.81
C ILE A 334 -13.66 16.72 17.53
N SER A 335 -12.41 17.18 17.35
CA SER A 335 -12.02 17.92 16.15
C SER A 335 -12.16 17.07 14.87
N ALA A 336 -11.73 15.81 14.89
CA ALA A 336 -11.88 14.92 13.74
C ALA A 336 -13.36 14.66 13.39
N LEU A 337 -14.22 14.41 14.39
CA LEU A 337 -15.66 14.21 14.16
C LEU A 337 -16.35 15.48 13.66
N VAL A 338 -16.02 16.63 14.23
CA VAL A 338 -16.56 17.94 13.80
C VAL A 338 -16.12 18.25 12.37
N THR A 339 -14.84 18.05 12.05
CA THR A 339 -14.34 18.26 10.68
C THR A 339 -15.05 17.33 9.68
N ASN A 340 -15.25 16.05 10.02
CA ASN A 340 -15.97 15.13 9.16
C ASN A 340 -17.41 15.62 8.87
N ARG A 341 -18.13 16.09 9.89
CA ARG A 341 -19.51 16.59 9.73
C ARG A 341 -19.59 17.91 8.98
N ILE A 342 -18.66 18.84 9.26
CA ILE A 342 -18.56 20.09 8.51
C ILE A 342 -18.27 19.80 7.03
N TYR A 343 -17.34 18.89 6.75
CA TYR A 343 -17.01 18.51 5.38
C TYR A 343 -18.21 17.90 4.66
N ALA A 344 -18.92 16.96 5.29
CA ALA A 344 -20.11 16.34 4.70
C ALA A 344 -21.22 17.37 4.40
N PHE A 345 -21.37 18.40 5.23
CA PHE A 345 -22.33 19.48 4.97
C PHE A 345 -21.88 20.41 3.82
N LEU A 346 -20.59 20.69 3.73
CA LEU A 346 -20.02 21.60 2.71
C LEU A 346 -19.76 20.91 1.36
N SER A 347 -19.81 19.58 1.29
CA SER A 347 -19.44 18.84 0.08
C SER A 347 -20.49 18.91 -1.03
N GLY A 348 -21.73 19.34 -0.74
CA GLY A 348 -22.83 19.32 -1.70
C GLY A 348 -23.44 17.93 -1.95
N ASN A 349 -23.04 16.91 -1.18
CA ASN A 349 -23.59 15.55 -1.25
C ASN A 349 -24.59 15.30 -0.11
N THR A 350 -25.33 14.20 -0.19
CA THR A 350 -26.18 13.76 0.92
C THR A 350 -25.32 13.24 2.08
N VAL A 351 -25.68 13.59 3.32
CA VAL A 351 -24.84 13.28 4.50
C VAL A 351 -24.79 11.77 4.77
N GLU A 352 -25.84 11.05 4.39
CA GLU A 352 -25.98 9.60 4.53
C GLU A 352 -24.90 8.86 3.72
N GLN A 353 -24.50 9.38 2.55
CA GLN A 353 -23.46 8.79 1.70
C GLN A 353 -22.09 8.70 2.39
N PHE A 354 -21.78 9.57 3.36
CA PHE A 354 -20.55 9.52 4.15
C PHE A 354 -20.53 8.37 5.19
N SER A 355 -21.67 7.70 5.38
CA SER A 355 -21.84 6.60 6.33
C SER A 355 -22.09 5.24 5.67
N SER A 356 -22.05 5.15 4.33
CA SER A 356 -22.22 3.93 3.53
C SER A 356 -21.39 2.75 4.02
N SER A 357 -20.13 3.00 4.42
CA SER A 357 -19.25 1.97 4.97
C SER A 357 -19.79 1.26 6.23
N PHE A 358 -20.79 1.80 6.94
CA PHE A 358 -21.38 1.17 8.13
C PHE A 358 -22.46 0.14 7.81
N THR A 359 -23.03 0.16 6.61
CA THR A 359 -24.16 -0.72 6.22
C THR A 359 -23.76 -1.86 5.28
N SER A 360 -22.50 -1.90 4.83
CA SER A 360 -22.00 -2.90 3.89
C SER A 360 -22.01 -4.33 4.46
N TYR A 361 -22.30 -5.30 3.58
CA TYR A 361 -22.30 -6.73 3.89
C TYR A 361 -20.94 -7.25 4.40
N MET A 362 -20.95 -8.28 5.25
CA MET A 362 -19.74 -8.91 5.80
C MET A 362 -19.50 -10.31 5.23
N ILE A 363 -18.30 -10.54 4.69
CA ILE A 363 -17.81 -11.76 4.07
C ILE A 363 -16.73 -12.38 4.99
N TRP A 364 -17.19 -13.13 6.00
CA TRP A 364 -16.32 -13.72 7.03
C TRP A 364 -15.29 -14.73 6.50
N SER A 365 -15.54 -15.34 5.33
CA SER A 365 -14.58 -16.24 4.68
C SER A 365 -13.25 -15.56 4.34
N ARG A 366 -13.19 -14.22 4.29
CA ARG A 366 -11.96 -13.43 4.07
C ARG A 366 -10.91 -13.59 5.18
N LEU A 367 -11.31 -14.02 6.38
CA LEU A 367 -10.39 -14.20 7.50
C LEU A 367 -9.37 -15.31 7.27
N LEU A 368 -9.81 -16.38 6.60
CA LEU A 368 -9.03 -17.59 6.30
C LEU A 368 -8.57 -17.58 4.83
N PRO A 369 -7.65 -18.49 4.42
CA PRO A 369 -7.20 -18.59 3.03
C PRO A 369 -8.36 -18.63 2.03
N ASN A 370 -8.34 -17.73 1.06
CA ASN A 370 -9.39 -17.56 0.07
C ASN A 370 -8.80 -17.02 -1.25
N THR A 371 -9.63 -16.90 -2.28
CA THR A 371 -9.20 -16.50 -3.64
C THR A 371 -8.95 -15.01 -3.78
N THR A 372 -9.61 -14.18 -2.96
CA THR A 372 -9.46 -12.71 -2.96
C THR A 372 -8.11 -12.31 -2.37
N TYR A 373 -7.73 -12.91 -1.24
CA TYR A 373 -6.40 -12.77 -0.65
C TYR A 373 -5.90 -14.14 -0.18
N LYS A 374 -4.97 -14.73 -0.94
CA LYS A 374 -4.52 -16.14 -0.80
C LYS A 374 -4.22 -16.56 0.65
N PRO A 375 -3.49 -15.78 1.48
CA PRO A 375 -3.23 -16.17 2.87
C PRO A 375 -4.48 -16.04 3.78
N GLY A 376 -5.45 -15.20 3.42
CA GLY A 376 -6.46 -14.72 4.34
C GLY A 376 -5.92 -13.67 5.31
N ILE A 377 -6.81 -12.88 5.90
CA ILE A 377 -6.41 -11.73 6.73
C ILE A 377 -5.66 -12.17 7.99
N ILE A 378 -6.04 -13.26 8.65
CA ILE A 378 -5.39 -13.71 9.89
C ILE A 378 -3.94 -14.13 9.62
N LEU A 379 -3.73 -15.04 8.67
CA LEU A 379 -2.39 -15.54 8.35
C LEU A 379 -1.51 -14.44 7.74
N GLY A 380 -2.06 -13.63 6.83
CA GLY A 380 -1.34 -12.50 6.24
C GLY A 380 -0.86 -11.51 7.30
N SER A 381 -1.72 -11.19 8.28
CA SER A 381 -1.35 -10.32 9.40
C SER A 381 -0.24 -10.94 10.26
N LEU A 382 -0.38 -12.22 10.62
CA LEU A 382 0.62 -12.95 11.41
C LEU A 382 1.98 -12.96 10.72
N ILE A 383 2.04 -13.21 9.41
CA ILE A 383 3.29 -13.18 8.63
C ILE A 383 3.99 -11.81 8.80
N VAL A 384 3.23 -10.72 8.76
CA VAL A 384 3.76 -9.36 8.84
C VAL A 384 4.27 -9.01 10.24
N PHE A 385 3.50 -9.24 11.29
CA PHE A 385 3.84 -8.71 12.62
C PHE A 385 4.56 -9.73 13.54
N LEU A 386 4.37 -11.04 13.35
CA LEU A 386 4.91 -12.07 14.24
C LEU A 386 6.44 -12.06 14.36
N PRO A 387 7.23 -11.92 13.27
CA PRO A 387 8.69 -11.92 13.39
C PRO A 387 9.21 -10.86 14.35
N LEU A 388 8.64 -9.65 14.28
CA LEU A 388 9.01 -8.54 15.16
C LEU A 388 8.43 -8.73 16.58
N ALA A 389 7.26 -9.38 16.70
CA ALA A 389 6.70 -9.77 18.00
C ALA A 389 7.65 -10.70 18.76
N LEU A 390 8.21 -11.70 18.07
CA LEU A 390 9.14 -12.65 18.67
C LEU A 390 10.44 -11.98 19.14
N LEU A 391 10.96 -11.01 18.37
CA LEU A 391 12.11 -10.21 18.82
C LEU A 391 11.77 -9.33 20.02
N MET A 392 10.60 -8.70 20.03
CA MET A 392 10.12 -7.91 21.17
C MET A 392 9.99 -8.78 22.42
N ILE A 393 9.36 -9.96 22.30
CA ILE A 393 9.21 -10.91 23.41
C ILE A 393 10.59 -11.37 23.90
N GLN A 394 11.51 -11.71 23.00
CA GLN A 394 12.88 -12.06 23.38
C GLN A 394 13.54 -10.94 24.19
N GLN A 395 13.39 -9.68 23.78
CA GLN A 395 13.96 -8.53 24.48
C GLN A 395 13.33 -8.34 25.87
N ILE A 396 12.01 -8.47 25.99
CA ILE A 396 11.29 -8.38 27.27
C ILE A 396 11.72 -9.49 28.23
N VAL A 397 11.79 -10.74 27.75
CA VAL A 397 12.20 -11.90 28.54
C VAL A 397 13.64 -11.75 29.03
N ASN A 398 14.56 -11.33 28.15
CA ASN A 398 15.97 -11.19 28.50
C ASN A 398 16.25 -10.06 29.51
N ASN A 399 15.45 -8.99 29.50
CA ASN A 399 15.57 -7.89 30.45
C ASN A 399 14.68 -8.06 31.70
N GLY A 400 13.75 -9.01 31.70
CA GLY A 400 12.79 -9.25 32.78
C GLY A 400 11.52 -8.42 32.65
N LEU A 401 10.36 -9.10 32.65
CA LEU A 401 9.03 -8.49 32.45
C LEU A 401 8.72 -7.34 33.43
N HIS A 402 9.16 -7.47 34.69
CA HIS A 402 8.90 -6.47 35.74
C HIS A 402 9.49 -5.08 35.45
N ARG A 403 10.48 -4.97 34.55
CA ARG A 403 11.05 -3.67 34.15
C ARG A 403 10.14 -2.88 33.21
N TYR A 404 9.36 -3.58 32.40
CA TYR A 404 8.44 -3.00 31.43
C TYR A 404 7.02 -2.85 31.97
N TYR A 405 6.65 -3.68 32.96
CA TYR A 405 5.27 -3.80 33.36
C TYR A 405 4.80 -2.64 34.24
N HIS A 406 3.75 -1.96 33.77
CA HIS A 406 2.85 -1.18 34.60
C HIS A 406 1.45 -1.30 34.01
N TRP A 407 0.45 -1.64 34.84
CA TRP A 407 -0.89 -2.00 34.35
C TRP A 407 -1.51 -0.94 33.42
N ILE A 408 -1.42 0.36 33.72
CA ILE A 408 -1.93 1.44 32.84
C ILE A 408 -1.26 1.44 31.48
N ARG A 409 0.08 1.39 31.45
CA ARG A 409 0.85 1.49 30.21
C ARG A 409 0.63 0.24 29.37
N THR A 410 0.71 -0.92 30.00
CA THR A 410 0.49 -2.21 29.34
C THR A 410 -0.93 -2.32 28.80
N LEU A 411 -1.97 -2.05 29.60
CA LEU A 411 -3.36 -2.09 29.13
C LEU A 411 -3.66 -0.99 28.11
N GLY A 412 -3.07 0.20 28.25
CA GLY A 412 -3.23 1.29 27.28
C GLY A 412 -2.64 0.93 25.92
N LEU A 413 -1.39 0.45 25.89
CA LEU A 413 -0.73 0.03 24.64
C LEU A 413 -1.43 -1.18 24.00
N LEU A 414 -1.78 -2.20 24.80
CA LEU A 414 -2.54 -3.36 24.30
C LEU A 414 -3.94 -2.98 23.84
N GLY A 415 -4.61 -2.06 24.53
CA GLY A 415 -5.94 -1.56 24.16
C GLY A 415 -5.91 -0.82 22.82
N ILE A 416 -4.90 0.04 22.61
CA ILE A 416 -4.71 0.72 21.32
C ILE A 416 -4.47 -0.30 20.19
N LEU A 417 -3.58 -1.28 20.41
CA LEU A 417 -3.33 -2.34 19.43
C LEU A 417 -4.57 -3.19 19.18
N ALA A 418 -5.36 -3.50 20.20
CA ALA A 418 -6.59 -4.29 20.07
C ALA A 418 -7.66 -3.53 19.28
N VAL A 419 -7.87 -2.24 19.53
CA VAL A 419 -8.86 -1.42 18.81
C VAL A 419 -8.54 -1.38 17.32
N PHE A 420 -7.29 -1.06 16.94
CA PHE A 420 -6.92 -1.00 15.53
C PHE A 420 -6.76 -2.39 14.89
N GLY A 421 -6.31 -3.39 15.64
CA GLY A 421 -6.18 -4.77 15.15
C GLY A 421 -7.54 -5.41 14.89
N LEU A 422 -8.41 -5.45 15.90
CA LEU A 422 -9.76 -6.03 15.77
C LEU A 422 -10.63 -5.19 14.83
N GLY A 423 -10.57 -3.86 14.94
CA GLY A 423 -11.28 -2.96 14.04
C GLY A 423 -10.85 -3.15 12.58
N GLY A 424 -9.54 -3.22 12.31
CA GLY A 424 -9.02 -3.48 10.97
C GLY A 424 -9.44 -4.84 10.42
N VAL A 425 -9.46 -5.89 11.25
CA VAL A 425 -9.97 -7.22 10.86
C VAL A 425 -11.46 -7.17 10.50
N ILE A 426 -12.28 -6.47 11.28
CA ILE A 426 -13.72 -6.31 11.00
C ILE A 426 -13.94 -5.53 9.69
N VAL A 427 -13.16 -4.48 9.43
CA VAL A 427 -13.26 -3.73 8.18
C VAL A 427 -12.79 -4.59 6.99
N SER A 428 -11.77 -5.43 7.16
CA SER A 428 -11.31 -6.35 6.10
C SER A 428 -12.33 -7.39 5.66
N VAL A 429 -13.30 -7.77 6.51
CA VAL A 429 -14.36 -8.69 6.09
C VAL A 429 -15.53 -7.98 5.42
N LYS A 430 -15.61 -6.65 5.44
CA LYS A 430 -16.66 -5.94 4.69
C LYS A 430 -16.47 -6.17 3.19
N ILE A 431 -17.58 -6.20 2.46
CA ILE A 431 -17.58 -6.20 1.00
C ILE A 431 -16.79 -4.97 0.49
N GLY A 432 -16.01 -5.13 -0.58
CA GLY A 432 -14.98 -4.19 -1.04
C GLY A 432 -13.64 -4.28 -0.28
N GLY A 433 -13.60 -4.96 0.87
CA GLY A 433 -12.40 -5.15 1.69
C GLY A 433 -11.63 -6.45 1.43
N GLY A 434 -10.56 -6.66 2.20
CA GLY A 434 -9.93 -7.99 2.37
C GLY A 434 -9.13 -8.54 1.19
N GLY A 435 -8.87 -7.73 0.14
CA GLY A 435 -7.94 -8.06 -0.94
C GLY A 435 -6.46 -8.00 -0.56
N ASP A 436 -6.14 -7.31 0.54
CA ASP A 436 -4.81 -7.24 1.15
C ASP A 436 -4.93 -6.80 2.63
N LEU A 437 -3.86 -6.27 3.21
CA LEU A 437 -3.80 -5.84 4.62
C LEU A 437 -4.03 -4.32 4.83
N HIS A 438 -4.49 -3.57 3.82
CA HIS A 438 -4.58 -2.10 3.90
C HIS A 438 -5.48 -1.59 5.02
N ASN A 439 -6.50 -2.35 5.44
CA ASN A 439 -7.38 -1.97 6.55
C ASN A 439 -6.72 -2.12 7.93
N LEU A 440 -5.54 -2.73 8.00
CA LEU A 440 -4.70 -2.81 9.21
C LEU A 440 -3.62 -1.73 9.24
N ASP A 441 -3.68 -0.74 8.34
CA ASP A 441 -2.68 0.31 8.21
C ASP A 441 -2.35 1.03 9.53
N ALA A 442 -3.38 1.51 10.24
CA ALA A 442 -3.23 2.14 11.54
C ALA A 442 -2.61 1.17 12.57
N PHE A 443 -3.11 -0.06 12.64
CA PHE A 443 -2.55 -1.10 13.52
C PHE A 443 -1.06 -1.29 13.27
N LEU A 444 -0.63 -1.38 12.00
CA LEU A 444 0.76 -1.58 11.63
C LEU A 444 1.65 -0.40 12.05
N VAL A 445 1.15 0.84 11.98
CA VAL A 445 1.85 2.03 12.50
C VAL A 445 2.06 1.95 14.01
N PHE A 446 1.01 1.66 14.78
CA PHE A 446 1.12 1.51 16.24
C PHE A 446 2.03 0.34 16.62
N TRP A 447 1.84 -0.79 15.96
CA TRP A 447 2.61 -2.01 16.14
C TRP A 447 4.10 -1.74 15.96
N VAL A 448 4.50 -1.17 14.83
CA VAL A 448 5.91 -0.94 14.53
C VAL A 448 6.54 0.09 15.45
N LEU A 449 5.81 1.15 15.82
CA LEU A 449 6.29 2.15 16.78
C LEU A 449 6.57 1.51 18.14
N ILE A 450 5.59 0.79 18.71
CA ILE A 450 5.69 0.16 20.03
C ILE A 450 6.82 -0.87 20.05
N THR A 451 6.80 -1.80 19.10
CA THR A 451 7.75 -2.91 19.07
C THR A 451 9.18 -2.43 18.79
N SER A 452 9.38 -1.49 17.86
CA SER A 452 10.72 -0.97 17.55
C SER A 452 11.33 -0.20 18.73
N MET A 453 10.53 0.60 19.47
CA MET A 453 11.02 1.29 20.67
C MET A 453 11.44 0.32 21.76
N ILE A 454 10.73 -0.81 21.93
CA ILE A 454 11.12 -1.85 22.89
C ILE A 454 12.38 -2.59 22.42
N VAL A 455 12.44 -3.02 21.16
CA VAL A 455 13.55 -3.81 20.60
C VAL A 455 14.87 -3.03 20.57
N ILE A 456 14.83 -1.69 20.42
CA ILE A 456 16.01 -0.81 20.37
C ILE A 456 16.34 -0.19 21.75
N ASP A 457 15.68 -0.63 22.83
CA ASP A 457 15.86 -0.12 24.20
C ASP A 457 15.65 1.40 24.31
N ARG A 458 14.59 1.90 23.66
CA ARG A 458 14.13 3.30 23.68
C ARG A 458 12.84 3.50 24.46
N TYR A 459 12.26 2.41 24.97
CA TYR A 459 11.17 2.43 25.94
C TYR A 459 11.68 2.92 27.31
N ALA A 460 10.93 3.81 27.97
CA ALA A 460 11.24 4.25 29.33
C ALA A 460 10.81 3.20 30.36
N PHE A 461 11.78 2.58 31.05
CA PHE A 461 11.52 1.55 32.07
C PHE A 461 10.83 2.10 33.32
N GLU A 462 10.11 1.23 34.04
CA GLU A 462 9.49 1.55 35.34
C GLU A 462 10.48 1.49 36.52
N LEU A 463 11.62 0.85 36.31
CA LEU A 463 12.67 0.65 37.30
C LEU A 463 13.99 1.13 36.69
N ASP A 464 14.69 2.02 37.39
CA ASP A 464 16.02 2.50 37.02
C ASP A 464 17.08 1.42 37.30
N GLN A 465 17.10 0.39 36.45
CA GLN A 465 18.14 -0.63 36.43
C GLN A 465 18.82 -0.63 35.05
N PRO A 466 20.16 -0.80 35.00
CA PRO A 466 20.84 -0.89 33.72
C PRO A 466 20.28 -2.05 32.88
N SER A 467 20.01 -1.77 31.61
CA SER A 467 19.60 -2.76 30.62
C SER A 467 20.67 -3.85 30.57
N VAL A 468 20.27 -5.12 30.62
CA VAL A 468 21.22 -6.21 30.38
C VAL A 468 21.48 -6.21 28.88
N GLN A 469 22.75 -6.14 28.46
CA GLN A 469 23.09 -6.15 27.04
C GLN A 469 22.76 -7.53 26.45
N SER A 470 21.53 -7.66 25.97
CA SER A 470 20.97 -8.89 25.42
C SER A 470 21.54 -9.15 24.01
N LYS A 471 21.96 -10.40 23.76
CA LYS A 471 22.33 -10.84 22.41
C LYS A 471 21.06 -11.16 21.62
N MET A 472 20.73 -10.28 20.68
CA MET A 472 19.61 -10.47 19.76
C MET A 472 19.82 -11.71 18.88
N ASN A 473 18.78 -12.52 18.69
CA ASN A 473 18.85 -13.69 17.81
C ASN A 473 18.92 -13.24 16.34
N TYR A 474 20.04 -13.55 15.68
CA TYR A 474 20.26 -13.15 14.28
C TYR A 474 19.28 -13.81 13.30
N GLY A 475 18.87 -15.05 13.53
CA GLY A 475 17.88 -15.74 12.69
C GLY A 475 16.53 -15.01 12.72
N LEU A 476 16.07 -14.61 13.91
CA LEU A 476 14.84 -13.82 14.06
C LEU A 476 14.99 -12.42 13.44
N LEU A 477 16.14 -11.76 13.64
CA LEU A 477 16.42 -10.47 13.00
C LEU A 477 16.41 -10.57 11.48
N LEU A 478 16.97 -11.64 10.91
CA LEU A 478 16.94 -11.84 9.48
C LEU A 478 15.49 -12.06 8.99
N LEU A 479 14.67 -12.84 9.71
CA LEU A 479 13.25 -13.00 9.36
C LEU A 479 12.51 -11.66 9.35
N VAL A 480 12.74 -10.80 10.34
CA VAL A 480 12.16 -9.43 10.39
C VAL A 480 12.53 -8.62 9.14
N VAL A 481 13.74 -8.75 8.63
CA VAL A 481 14.21 -8.04 7.43
C VAL A 481 13.71 -8.69 6.14
N VAL A 482 13.70 -10.01 6.07
CA VAL A 482 13.38 -10.77 4.86
C VAL A 482 11.89 -10.74 4.55
N VAL A 483 11.00 -10.78 5.54
CA VAL A 483 9.55 -10.78 5.33
C VAL A 483 9.04 -9.60 4.46
N PRO A 484 9.33 -8.32 4.78
CA PRO A 484 8.87 -7.21 3.93
C PRO A 484 9.51 -7.23 2.53
N VAL A 485 10.71 -7.79 2.38
CA VAL A 485 11.37 -7.98 1.08
C VAL A 485 10.64 -9.05 0.25
N ILE A 486 10.28 -10.19 0.85
CA ILE A 486 9.51 -11.25 0.17
C ILE A 486 8.15 -10.73 -0.28
N LEU A 487 7.42 -10.02 0.59
CA LEU A 487 6.11 -9.47 0.27
C LEU A 487 6.19 -8.43 -0.87
N THR A 488 7.30 -7.69 -0.95
CA THR A 488 7.57 -6.79 -2.07
C THR A 488 7.71 -7.56 -3.40
N PHE A 489 8.28 -8.76 -3.38
CA PHE A 489 8.49 -9.60 -4.57
C PHE A 489 7.26 -10.34 -5.08
N GLN A 490 6.15 -10.40 -4.32
CA GLN A 490 4.91 -11.05 -4.75
C GLN A 490 4.28 -10.39 -5.97
N LYS A 491 4.54 -9.10 -6.21
CA LYS A 491 4.15 -8.45 -7.47
C LYS A 491 5.06 -8.94 -8.59
N ASN A 492 4.52 -9.79 -9.45
CA ASN A 492 5.13 -10.19 -10.72
C ASN A 492 4.81 -9.12 -11.76
N THR A 493 5.73 -8.19 -11.98
CA THR A 493 5.59 -7.19 -13.03
C THR A 493 6.83 -7.24 -13.90
N THR A 494 6.71 -7.77 -15.10
CA THR A 494 7.57 -7.28 -16.20
C THR A 494 7.11 -5.85 -16.49
N TRP A 495 8.02 -4.95 -16.84
CA TRP A 495 7.57 -3.62 -17.26
C TRP A 495 6.83 -3.73 -18.59
N THR A 496 5.55 -3.36 -18.56
CA THR A 496 4.68 -3.29 -19.73
C THR A 496 4.13 -1.87 -19.84
N PHE A 497 4.18 -1.31 -21.04
CA PHE A 497 3.66 0.02 -21.33
C PHE A 497 2.55 -0.11 -22.37
N GLN A 498 1.52 0.71 -22.26
CA GLN A 498 0.39 0.71 -23.20
C GLN A 498 0.82 1.30 -24.55
N ASP A 499 0.17 0.86 -25.62
CA ASP A 499 0.34 1.46 -26.95
C ASP A 499 -0.42 2.79 -27.02
N VAL A 500 0.27 3.87 -26.70
CA VAL A 500 -0.30 5.23 -26.65
C VAL A 500 -0.92 5.64 -28.00
N SER A 501 -0.33 5.23 -29.12
CA SER A 501 -0.84 5.59 -30.44
C SER A 501 -2.17 4.90 -30.72
N SER A 502 -2.26 3.59 -30.44
CA SER A 502 -3.52 2.85 -30.56
C SER A 502 -4.59 3.41 -29.64
N GLN A 503 -4.26 3.74 -28.39
CA GLN A 503 -5.24 4.30 -27.45
C GLN A 503 -5.76 5.66 -27.87
N LYS A 504 -4.90 6.52 -28.45
CA LYS A 504 -5.34 7.83 -28.96
C LYS A 504 -6.28 7.71 -30.15
N ASN A 505 -6.08 6.70 -31.00
CA ASN A 505 -7.01 6.42 -32.10
C ASN A 505 -8.37 5.96 -31.54
N ASP A 506 -8.38 5.10 -30.53
CA ASP A 506 -9.61 4.68 -29.85
C ASP A 506 -10.34 5.87 -29.21
N VAL A 507 -9.62 6.79 -28.56
CA VAL A 507 -10.22 8.03 -28.00
C VAL A 507 -10.78 8.93 -29.10
N ALA A 508 -10.06 9.11 -30.22
CA ALA A 508 -10.55 9.90 -31.34
C ALA A 508 -11.84 9.29 -31.95
N HIS A 509 -11.90 7.96 -32.06
CA HIS A 509 -13.10 7.27 -32.51
C HIS A 509 -14.25 7.39 -31.51
N LEU A 510 -13.96 7.31 -30.21
CA LEU A 510 -14.95 7.57 -29.17
C LEU A 510 -15.50 9.01 -29.24
N GLN A 511 -14.63 10.01 -29.47
CA GLN A 511 -15.08 11.40 -29.67
C GLN A 511 -16.03 11.51 -30.86
N LEU A 512 -15.67 10.97 -32.03
CA LEU A 512 -16.53 11.02 -33.22
C LEU A 512 -17.91 10.38 -32.97
N ALA A 513 -17.95 9.26 -32.25
CA ALA A 513 -19.19 8.60 -31.88
C ALA A 513 -20.03 9.47 -30.93
N VAL A 514 -19.39 10.09 -29.94
CA VAL A 514 -20.07 10.96 -28.98
C VAL A 514 -20.57 12.25 -29.63
N ASP A 515 -19.81 12.85 -30.53
CA ASP A 515 -20.22 14.04 -31.30
C ASP A 515 -21.51 13.75 -32.07
N LEU A 516 -21.58 12.61 -32.76
CA LEU A 516 -22.77 12.18 -33.49
C LEU A 516 -23.98 11.94 -32.58
N ILE A 517 -23.76 11.34 -31.40
CA ILE A 517 -24.81 11.04 -30.43
C ILE A 517 -25.35 12.32 -29.76
N THR A 518 -24.50 13.33 -29.61
CA THR A 518 -24.82 14.57 -28.88
C THR A 518 -25.32 15.71 -29.76
N GLU A 519 -25.53 15.48 -31.07
CA GLU A 519 -26.13 16.48 -31.97
C GLU A 519 -27.48 17.03 -31.45
N ASP A 520 -28.24 16.22 -30.71
CA ASP A 520 -29.54 16.59 -30.10
C ASP A 520 -29.43 17.11 -28.65
N ASN A 521 -28.23 17.46 -28.15
CA ASN A 521 -27.95 17.91 -26.77
C ASN A 521 -28.35 16.91 -25.67
N GLY A 522 -27.96 15.65 -25.83
CA GLY A 522 -28.22 14.63 -24.81
C GLY A 522 -27.01 14.29 -23.93
N ASP A 523 -27.27 13.91 -22.68
CA ASP A 523 -26.21 13.62 -21.71
C ASP A 523 -25.52 12.28 -21.98
N VAL A 524 -24.19 12.27 -21.94
CA VAL A 524 -23.38 11.04 -22.05
C VAL A 524 -22.86 10.65 -20.68
N LEU A 525 -23.33 9.53 -20.15
CA LEU A 525 -22.91 9.04 -18.86
C LEU A 525 -21.60 8.24 -18.97
N PHE A 526 -20.51 8.83 -18.51
CA PHE A 526 -19.27 8.11 -18.27
C PHE A 526 -19.33 7.41 -16.91
N ILE A 527 -19.66 6.12 -16.85
CA ILE A 527 -19.52 5.34 -15.61
C ILE A 527 -18.03 5.10 -15.33
N THR A 528 -17.27 4.73 -16.37
CA THR A 528 -15.80 4.56 -16.32
C THR A 528 -15.10 5.63 -17.16
N GLU A 529 -13.77 5.69 -17.06
CA GLU A 529 -12.91 6.55 -17.91
C GLU A 529 -13.22 8.05 -17.88
N ARG A 530 -13.85 8.56 -16.80
CA ARG A 530 -14.15 10.00 -16.63
C ARG A 530 -12.94 10.91 -16.70
N GLN A 531 -11.75 10.39 -16.44
CA GLN A 531 -10.53 11.19 -16.57
C GLN A 531 -10.31 11.69 -18.00
N LEU A 532 -10.91 11.05 -19.02
CA LEU A 532 -10.88 11.55 -20.39
C LEU A 532 -11.55 12.92 -20.52
N LEU A 533 -12.66 13.14 -19.81
CA LEU A 533 -13.30 14.47 -19.69
C LEU A 533 -12.40 15.41 -18.87
N THR A 534 -11.87 14.92 -17.74
CA THR A 534 -11.01 15.71 -16.84
C THR A 534 -9.77 16.29 -17.52
N PHE A 535 -9.15 15.53 -18.42
CA PHE A 535 -7.93 15.93 -19.12
C PHE A 535 -8.19 16.53 -20.50
N GLY A 536 -9.45 16.66 -20.92
CA GLY A 536 -9.84 17.20 -22.22
C GLY A 536 -9.48 16.29 -23.41
N ASP A 537 -9.31 15.00 -23.16
CA ASP A 537 -9.16 13.97 -24.18
C ASP A 537 -10.48 13.72 -24.91
N ILE A 538 -11.62 13.90 -24.21
CA ILE A 538 -12.96 14.02 -24.79
C ILE A 538 -13.51 15.42 -24.48
N GLN A 539 -14.06 16.10 -25.49
CA GLN A 539 -14.50 17.49 -25.45
C GLN A 539 -16.00 17.61 -25.79
N ASP A 540 -16.58 18.77 -25.49
CA ASP A 540 -17.98 19.11 -25.80
C ASP A 540 -19.02 18.15 -25.20
N VAL A 541 -18.68 17.53 -24.07
CA VAL A 541 -19.57 16.67 -23.28
C VAL A 541 -19.73 17.25 -21.88
N GLU A 542 -20.96 17.51 -21.47
CA GLU A 542 -21.26 17.94 -20.10
C GLU A 542 -21.02 16.81 -19.10
N LEU A 543 -20.41 17.13 -17.96
CA LEU A 543 -20.10 16.15 -16.94
C LEU A 543 -21.36 15.78 -16.15
N VAL A 544 -21.76 14.51 -16.22
CA VAL A 544 -22.70 13.91 -15.25
C VAL A 544 -21.93 13.50 -13.97
N PRO A 545 -22.14 14.17 -12.82
CA PRO A 545 -21.33 13.92 -11.62
C PRO A 545 -21.67 12.59 -10.93
N ASP A 546 -22.93 12.15 -10.98
CA ASP A 546 -23.39 10.92 -10.38
C ASP A 546 -23.01 9.67 -11.17
N TYR A 547 -23.09 8.50 -10.54
CA TYR A 547 -22.88 7.17 -11.15
C TYR A 547 -21.44 6.88 -11.59
N GLU A 548 -20.46 7.50 -10.94
CA GLU A 548 -19.04 7.16 -11.12
C GLU A 548 -18.78 5.73 -10.67
N LYS A 549 -17.99 4.95 -11.43
CA LYS A 549 -17.69 3.54 -11.18
C LYS A 549 -17.43 3.17 -9.71
N VAL A 550 -16.46 3.79 -9.06
CA VAL A 550 -16.06 3.43 -7.69
C VAL A 550 -17.13 3.86 -6.69
N PHE A 551 -17.74 5.03 -6.89
CA PHE A 551 -18.83 5.50 -6.04
C PHE A 551 -20.10 4.66 -6.21
N LEU A 552 -20.51 4.35 -7.43
CA LEU A 552 -21.63 3.47 -7.76
C LEU A 552 -21.40 2.07 -7.17
N MET A 553 -20.17 1.53 -7.28
CA MET A 553 -19.82 0.27 -6.63
C MET A 553 -19.99 0.35 -5.10
N GLU A 554 -19.60 1.45 -4.45
CA GLU A 554 -19.85 1.65 -3.02
C GLU A 554 -21.36 1.68 -2.71
N MET A 555 -22.18 2.31 -3.55
CA MET A 555 -23.64 2.34 -3.38
C MET A 555 -24.27 0.95 -3.57
N VAL A 556 -23.76 0.15 -4.51
CA VAL A 556 -24.13 -1.26 -4.69
C VAL A 556 -23.76 -2.09 -3.46
N MET A 557 -22.51 -1.98 -2.99
CA MET A 557 -21.98 -2.76 -1.86
C MET A 557 -22.62 -2.40 -0.51
N SER A 558 -23.06 -1.15 -0.36
CA SER A 558 -23.80 -0.67 0.82
C SER A 558 -25.31 -0.86 0.71
N ASN A 559 -25.81 -1.39 -0.41
CA ASN A 559 -27.22 -1.55 -0.75
C ASN A 559 -28.02 -0.24 -0.56
N ASN A 560 -27.50 0.86 -1.10
CA ASN A 560 -28.13 2.17 -1.02
C ASN A 560 -29.32 2.25 -1.99
N THR A 561 -30.48 1.75 -1.55
CA THR A 561 -31.69 1.66 -2.37
C THR A 561 -32.12 2.99 -2.99
N PRO A 562 -32.19 4.13 -2.26
CA PRO A 562 -32.55 5.41 -2.89
C PRO A 562 -31.66 5.82 -4.06
N TYR A 563 -30.34 5.60 -3.96
CA TYR A 563 -29.40 5.94 -5.03
C TYR A 563 -29.52 5.00 -6.24
N LEU A 564 -29.70 3.70 -5.97
CA LEU A 564 -29.83 2.68 -7.02
C LEU A 564 -31.18 2.76 -7.73
N ASP A 565 -32.26 3.09 -7.02
CA ASP A 565 -33.58 3.25 -7.61
C ASP A 565 -33.63 4.47 -8.54
N ASP A 566 -33.00 5.59 -8.16
CA ASP A 566 -32.85 6.75 -9.06
C ASP A 566 -32.06 6.37 -10.31
N PHE A 567 -30.92 5.69 -10.14
CA PHE A 567 -30.12 5.18 -11.26
C PHE A 567 -30.95 4.32 -12.21
N HIS A 568 -31.69 3.34 -11.68
CA HIS A 568 -32.50 2.42 -12.49
C HIS A 568 -33.66 3.13 -13.17
N GLN A 569 -34.27 4.12 -12.51
CA GLN A 569 -35.33 4.92 -13.11
C GLN A 569 -34.81 5.74 -14.30
N LYS A 570 -33.64 6.35 -14.18
CA LYS A 570 -33.00 7.11 -15.27
C LYS A 570 -32.63 6.22 -16.46
N LEU A 571 -32.13 5.01 -16.19
CA LEU A 571 -31.89 4.01 -17.23
C LEU A 571 -33.19 3.59 -17.93
N ALA A 572 -34.25 3.32 -17.17
CA ALA A 572 -35.54 2.92 -17.71
C ALA A 572 -36.22 4.01 -18.55
N ALA A 573 -35.99 5.27 -18.19
CA ALA A 573 -36.43 6.43 -18.96
C ALA A 573 -35.54 6.73 -20.17
N GLN A 574 -34.43 6.00 -20.37
CA GLN A 574 -33.42 6.24 -21.39
C GLN A 574 -32.91 7.69 -21.37
N GLU A 575 -32.69 8.26 -20.17
CA GLU A 575 -32.34 9.68 -20.00
C GLU A 575 -30.95 10.02 -20.57
N PHE A 576 -30.03 9.06 -20.57
CA PHE A 576 -28.70 9.25 -21.15
C PHE A 576 -28.72 8.88 -22.64
N SER A 577 -28.15 9.74 -23.50
CA SER A 577 -28.01 9.45 -24.93
C SER A 577 -26.93 8.41 -25.22
N ALA A 578 -25.95 8.27 -24.33
CA ALA A 578 -25.02 7.16 -24.34
C ALA A 578 -24.44 6.87 -22.96
N ILE A 579 -23.90 5.67 -22.79
CA ILE A 579 -23.21 5.23 -21.58
C ILE A 579 -21.85 4.66 -21.95
N VAL A 580 -20.80 5.14 -21.28
CA VAL A 580 -19.45 4.56 -21.35
C VAL A 580 -19.21 3.70 -20.11
N LEU A 581 -19.09 2.38 -20.32
CA LEU A 581 -18.95 1.37 -19.28
C LEU A 581 -17.76 0.46 -19.56
N ASP A 582 -17.11 -0.09 -18.52
CA ASP A 582 -15.93 -0.93 -18.69
C ASP A 582 -16.30 -2.37 -19.12
N SER A 583 -16.94 -3.13 -18.24
CA SER A 583 -17.32 -4.52 -18.52
C SER A 583 -18.83 -4.63 -18.61
N ILE A 584 -19.31 -5.16 -19.73
CA ILE A 584 -20.71 -5.58 -19.95
C ILE A 584 -20.89 -7.08 -19.73
N SER A 585 -19.92 -7.74 -19.10
CA SER A 585 -19.97 -9.19 -18.83
C SER A 585 -21.11 -9.50 -17.87
N THR A 586 -22.01 -10.40 -18.28
CA THR A 586 -23.09 -10.95 -17.44
C THR A 586 -22.67 -12.23 -16.72
N ILE A 587 -21.38 -12.59 -16.77
CA ILE A 587 -20.86 -13.81 -16.15
C ILE A 587 -20.87 -13.64 -14.63
N THR A 588 -21.68 -14.47 -13.97
CA THR A 588 -21.60 -14.64 -12.52
C THR A 588 -20.43 -15.53 -12.14
N GLN A 589 -19.70 -15.10 -11.12
CA GLN A 589 -18.53 -15.76 -10.57
C GLN A 589 -18.91 -16.63 -9.38
N ASN A 590 -18.03 -17.59 -9.07
CA ASN A 590 -18.20 -18.48 -7.92
C ASN A 590 -17.09 -18.26 -6.88
N GLU A 591 -17.16 -18.96 -5.76
CA GLU A 591 -16.21 -18.80 -4.64
C GLU A 591 -14.73 -19.07 -5.01
N LYS A 592 -14.46 -19.71 -6.15
CA LYS A 592 -13.10 -19.95 -6.66
C LYS A 592 -12.50 -18.71 -7.36
N ASP A 593 -13.33 -17.72 -7.68
CA ASP A 593 -12.92 -16.49 -8.34
C ASP A 593 -12.65 -15.39 -7.29
N SER A 594 -11.70 -14.50 -7.56
CA SER A 594 -11.41 -13.36 -6.69
C SER A 594 -12.53 -12.32 -6.79
N PHE A 595 -12.97 -11.75 -5.65
CA PHE A 595 -14.03 -10.73 -5.60
C PHE A 595 -15.37 -11.14 -6.24
N TRP A 596 -15.72 -12.43 -6.18
CA TRP A 596 -16.93 -12.95 -6.81
C TRP A 596 -18.24 -12.32 -6.29
N VAL A 597 -18.29 -11.91 -5.02
CA VAL A 597 -19.48 -11.26 -4.43
C VAL A 597 -19.66 -9.88 -5.03
N GLU A 598 -18.59 -9.08 -5.07
CA GLU A 598 -18.59 -7.75 -5.70
C GLU A 598 -18.96 -7.84 -7.19
N ASN A 599 -18.38 -8.80 -7.91
CA ASN A 599 -18.71 -9.05 -9.31
C ASN A 599 -20.21 -9.34 -9.48
N ASN A 600 -20.76 -10.29 -8.71
CA ASN A 600 -22.15 -10.71 -8.90
C ASN A 600 -23.15 -9.62 -8.55
N LEU A 601 -22.86 -8.79 -7.54
CA LEU A 601 -23.69 -7.63 -7.22
C LEU A 601 -23.59 -6.55 -8.29
N TRP A 602 -22.41 -6.31 -8.85
CA TRP A 602 -22.25 -5.38 -9.97
C TRP A 602 -23.02 -5.85 -11.20
N VAL A 603 -22.96 -7.15 -11.50
CA VAL A 603 -23.74 -7.75 -12.58
C VAL A 603 -25.25 -7.55 -12.34
N ASP A 604 -25.73 -7.87 -11.14
CA ASP A 604 -27.14 -7.77 -10.76
C ASP A 604 -27.67 -6.32 -10.73
N LYS A 605 -26.90 -5.39 -10.16
CA LYS A 605 -27.37 -4.03 -9.86
C LYS A 605 -26.96 -2.97 -10.87
N VAL A 606 -26.02 -3.26 -11.77
CA VAL A 606 -25.54 -2.27 -12.75
C VAL A 606 -25.59 -2.85 -14.16
N VAL A 607 -24.94 -3.99 -14.41
CA VAL A 607 -24.81 -4.51 -15.79
C VAL A 607 -26.17 -4.92 -16.35
N TYR A 608 -26.98 -5.71 -15.63
CA TYR A 608 -28.32 -6.09 -16.12
C TYR A 608 -29.22 -4.86 -16.32
N PRO A 609 -29.40 -3.95 -15.35
CA PRO A 609 -30.20 -2.74 -15.55
C PRO A 609 -29.76 -1.89 -16.74
N VAL A 610 -28.44 -1.73 -16.96
CA VAL A 610 -27.94 -1.02 -18.14
C VAL A 610 -28.32 -1.76 -19.42
N LEU A 611 -28.04 -3.07 -19.50
CA LEU A 611 -28.30 -3.89 -20.68
C LEU A 611 -29.80 -4.15 -20.94
N ASP A 612 -30.69 -3.88 -20.00
CA ASP A 612 -32.13 -3.94 -20.23
C ASP A 612 -32.59 -2.81 -21.16
N TYR A 613 -32.01 -1.61 -21.02
CA TYR A 613 -32.43 -0.40 -21.74
C TYR A 613 -31.43 0.13 -22.78
N TYR A 614 -30.17 -0.30 -22.71
CA TYR A 614 -29.08 0.13 -23.60
C TYR A 614 -28.43 -1.07 -24.30
N GLU A 615 -27.87 -0.85 -25.49
CA GLU A 615 -27.15 -1.85 -26.28
C GLU A 615 -25.76 -1.37 -26.70
N PRO A 616 -24.74 -2.26 -26.71
CA PRO A 616 -23.38 -1.89 -27.07
C PRO A 616 -23.24 -1.65 -28.58
N VAL A 617 -22.60 -0.54 -28.94
CA VAL A 617 -22.31 -0.18 -30.34
C VAL A 617 -20.82 -0.27 -30.66
N PHE A 618 -19.97 0.22 -29.75
CA PHE A 618 -18.51 0.18 -29.89
C PHE A 618 -17.83 -0.43 -28.69
N VAL A 619 -16.67 -1.03 -28.98
CA VAL A 619 -15.84 -1.72 -28.02
C VAL A 619 -14.38 -1.35 -28.27
N PHE A 620 -13.72 -0.87 -27.22
CA PHE A 620 -12.34 -0.37 -27.26
C PHE A 620 -11.45 -1.17 -26.30
N GLN A 621 -10.13 -1.03 -26.44
CA GLN A 621 -9.15 -1.57 -25.50
C GLN A 621 -9.31 -3.07 -25.20
N ASN A 622 -9.54 -3.90 -26.23
CA ASN A 622 -9.75 -5.34 -26.10
C ASN A 622 -10.95 -5.73 -25.21
N ASN A 623 -12.12 -5.13 -25.44
CA ASN A 623 -13.36 -5.39 -24.71
C ASN A 623 -13.41 -4.90 -23.26
N ASN A 624 -12.53 -3.95 -22.92
CA ASN A 624 -12.49 -3.36 -21.57
C ASN A 624 -13.25 -2.05 -21.45
N ILE A 625 -13.67 -1.44 -22.57
CA ILE A 625 -14.43 -0.20 -22.61
C ILE A 625 -15.49 -0.34 -23.70
N ASN A 626 -16.73 -0.05 -23.36
CA ASN A 626 -17.90 -0.19 -24.22
C ASN A 626 -18.66 1.12 -24.26
N LEU A 627 -19.01 1.56 -25.46
CA LEU A 627 -19.99 2.60 -25.68
C LEU A 627 -21.34 1.93 -25.94
N LEU A 628 -22.36 2.34 -25.19
CA LEU A 628 -23.73 1.85 -25.31
C LEU A 628 -24.67 3.00 -25.65
N ILE A 629 -25.70 2.71 -26.45
CA ILE A 629 -26.77 3.65 -26.82
C ILE A 629 -28.14 3.09 -26.38
N PRO A 630 -29.17 3.94 -26.23
CA PRO A 630 -30.52 3.48 -25.94
C PRO A 630 -31.02 2.47 -26.97
N LYS A 631 -31.61 1.37 -26.50
CA LYS A 631 -32.28 0.41 -27.38
C LYS A 631 -33.44 1.06 -28.13
N GLY A 632 -33.68 0.58 -29.35
CA GLY A 632 -34.78 1.06 -30.18
C GLY A 632 -34.44 2.29 -31.02
N GLN A 633 -33.15 2.58 -31.21
CA GLN A 633 -32.62 3.66 -32.04
C GLN A 633 -31.88 3.11 -33.29
N PRO A 634 -32.58 2.43 -34.23
CA PRO A 634 -31.93 1.77 -35.37
C PRO A 634 -31.20 2.75 -36.29
N ASP A 635 -31.76 3.95 -36.50
CA ASP A 635 -31.16 4.96 -37.38
C ASP A 635 -29.82 5.46 -36.82
N LEU A 636 -29.76 5.75 -35.51
CA LEU A 636 -28.52 6.13 -34.82
C LEU A 636 -27.50 4.98 -34.84
N TYR A 637 -27.95 3.75 -34.59
CA TYR A 637 -27.09 2.58 -34.62
C TYR A 637 -26.45 2.40 -36.01
N ASP A 638 -27.23 2.52 -37.09
CA ASP A 638 -26.73 2.40 -38.46
C ASP A 638 -25.72 3.51 -38.79
N GLN A 639 -26.01 4.77 -38.42
CA GLN A 639 -25.06 5.87 -38.59
C GLN A 639 -23.74 5.65 -37.84
N LEU A 640 -23.81 5.16 -36.59
CA LEU A 640 -22.62 4.80 -35.82
C LEU A 640 -21.85 3.64 -36.48
N MET A 641 -22.54 2.64 -37.03
CA MET A 641 -21.88 1.52 -37.70
C MET A 641 -21.16 1.93 -38.99
N GLU A 642 -21.58 3.02 -39.65
CA GLU A 642 -20.85 3.61 -40.78
C GLU A 642 -19.49 4.20 -40.35
N LEU A 643 -19.38 4.76 -39.14
CA LEU A 643 -18.09 5.26 -38.60
C LEU A 643 -17.04 4.15 -38.44
N LYS A 644 -17.48 2.90 -38.24
CA LYS A 644 -16.60 1.73 -38.10
C LYS A 644 -15.77 1.43 -39.36
N SER A 645 -16.09 2.05 -40.48
CA SER A 645 -15.40 1.87 -41.77
C SER A 645 -14.17 2.75 -41.96
N TRP A 646 -13.78 3.56 -40.96
CA TRP A 646 -12.63 4.46 -40.98
C TRP A 646 -11.39 3.93 -40.23
#